data_AF-A0A534Z693-F1
#
_entry.id   AF-A0A534Z693-F1
#
_cell.length_a   1.000
_cell.length_b   1.000
_cell.length_c   1.000
_cell.angle_alpha   90.00
_cell.angle_beta   90.00
_cell.angle_gamma   90.00
#
_symmetry.space_group_name_H-M   'P 1'
#
loop_
_entity.id
_entity.type
_entity.pdbx_description
1 polymer ?
#
loop_
_entity_poly.entity_id
_entity_poly.type
_entity_poly.pdbx_seq_one_letter_code
_entity_poly.pdbx_strand_id
1 'polypeptide(L)'
;MGRLIQMFVWRPVASGNAAGRAHARQRPHWPRSRTNRRAVALLGISAVLGYGARVEAWVTVTGGPLISSFDEAYSLVEVEDSVVVSGREHDAFGTTQLTVRAFDRMSGQPRWRKWLGFSAEAVASVVRLGSTVAVGGTVDHAFAVVCLDAADGRELWRAGIRGGASGINVSNAARRLVAAGDGDVVAVGHLTDPRSDGLGSVQQVVVVRLAAMDGHELWRTEVGPHETGEADGLDVAMTPEDDVVVGGFIVNGAGDLDGVTARLAGGSGLVLWATSAGSPPNDRVAAVRVGSSGDVFVAGEKPVPNERRTNFFVARLGANDGQPVWTRELPSTVGSGRAEALTLDPIGDVVAAGTIVNPQNNPAFPTAFDFTVAKLAAMTGELKWIFSGSGTASNSGDIAHAVATDGNGDVYAAGEVDDTGTGIDFAVLKLNGATGQVLWNDTIDGSFGGVVEGDIAVGVAVGTPPNVYAWGRTKNNGTGVDWTVATIDTSTGTLGGVTLVPVCNTDLECADTDACSAEACTTVGCSISQAVDFEVCRVSGAATALDELPGLLQSVQRAHPQLKRRILRLRRLTQRSRRTLRQLLRARRIAGTRALQKAERRLQRLKFEIVALPVGDDERVALLRTILCAPIPDPPSCTLRYLRWTERRHHEPLIRRSRESLIVVIRTRDDRRSKSATPA
;
A
#
# COMPACT_ATOMS: atom_id res chain seq x y z
N MET A 1 18.13 -60.83 -14.45
CA MET A 1 16.80 -61.48 -14.36
C MET A 1 15.82 -60.38 -13.91
N GLY A 2 15.18 -59.64 -14.81
CA GLY A 2 13.93 -60.00 -15.51
C GLY A 2 12.74 -59.29 -14.80
N ARG A 3 12.44 -58.03 -15.11
CA ARG A 3 11.44 -57.49 -16.09
C ARG A 3 9.97 -57.48 -15.61
N LEU A 4 9.38 -56.27 -15.69
CA LEU A 4 8.02 -55.88 -16.16
C LEU A 4 6.78 -55.97 -15.23
N ILE A 5 6.32 -54.78 -14.80
CA ILE A 5 5.05 -54.06 -15.15
C ILE A 5 3.79 -54.92 -15.44
N GLN A 6 2.66 -54.62 -14.74
CA GLN A 6 1.40 -54.22 -15.40
C GLN A 6 0.32 -53.61 -14.48
N MET A 7 -0.29 -52.54 -15.00
CA MET A 7 -1.52 -51.84 -14.58
C MET A 7 -2.77 -52.72 -14.73
N PHE A 8 -3.82 -52.45 -13.95
CA PHE A 8 -5.19 -52.82 -14.31
C PHE A 8 -6.17 -51.66 -14.16
N VAL A 9 -6.91 -51.46 -15.27
CA VAL A 9 -8.04 -50.57 -15.49
C VAL A 9 -9.33 -51.24 -14.98
N TRP A 10 -10.25 -50.46 -14.41
CA TRP A 10 -11.59 -50.92 -14.03
C TRP A 10 -12.64 -50.49 -15.07
N ARG A 11 -13.47 -51.44 -15.50
CA ARG A 11 -14.78 -51.22 -16.15
C ARG A 11 -15.83 -52.04 -15.39
N PRO A 12 -17.03 -51.51 -15.09
CA PRO A 12 -18.07 -52.27 -14.41
C PRO A 12 -19.04 -52.91 -15.42
N VAL A 13 -19.50 -54.12 -15.11
CA VAL A 13 -20.67 -54.76 -15.72
C VAL A 13 -21.68 -55.12 -14.63
N ALA A 14 -22.94 -55.00 -15.02
CA ALA A 14 -24.14 -54.87 -14.24
C ALA A 14 -24.72 -56.16 -13.63
N SER A 15 -25.58 -55.92 -12.63
CA SER A 15 -26.90 -56.53 -12.37
C SER A 15 -27.04 -58.04 -12.12
N GLY A 16 -27.74 -58.38 -11.04
CA GLY A 16 -28.43 -59.67 -10.93
C GLY A 16 -28.88 -60.04 -9.52
N ASN A 17 -30.13 -59.69 -9.19
CA ASN A 17 -30.84 -60.06 -7.96
C ASN A 17 -30.96 -61.59 -7.78
N ALA A 18 -30.97 -62.05 -6.51
CA ALA A 18 -32.18 -62.55 -5.84
C ALA A 18 -31.95 -63.76 -4.91
N ALA A 19 -32.52 -63.60 -3.70
CA ALA A 19 -33.29 -64.58 -2.93
C ALA A 19 -32.61 -65.72 -2.15
N GLY A 20 -32.99 -65.82 -0.86
CA GLY A 20 -33.44 -67.11 -0.34
C GLY A 20 -33.04 -67.53 1.07
N ARG A 21 -33.71 -66.96 2.09
CA ARG A 21 -34.35 -67.66 3.24
C ARG A 21 -33.57 -68.71 4.08
N ALA A 22 -33.45 -68.36 5.37
CA ALA A 22 -34.17 -68.97 6.51
C ALA A 22 -33.47 -69.92 7.52
N HIS A 23 -33.65 -69.51 8.80
CA HIS A 23 -33.99 -70.28 10.01
C HIS A 23 -32.94 -71.10 10.82
N ALA A 24 -32.51 -70.46 11.92
CA ALA A 24 -32.82 -70.79 13.32
C ALA A 24 -32.31 -72.10 13.96
N ARG A 25 -31.58 -71.97 15.09
CA ARG A 25 -32.03 -72.44 16.44
C ARG A 25 -31.12 -71.95 17.58
N GLN A 26 -31.79 -71.65 18.69
CA GLN A 26 -31.36 -71.03 19.95
C GLN A 26 -30.67 -72.04 20.91
N ARG A 27 -29.81 -71.64 21.87
CA ARG A 27 -30.10 -71.24 23.29
C ARG A 27 -28.77 -71.35 24.12
N PRO A 28 -28.66 -70.93 25.40
CA PRO A 28 -29.22 -69.77 26.11
C PRO A 28 -28.27 -69.08 27.14
N HIS A 29 -28.77 -67.95 27.68
CA HIS A 29 -28.62 -67.39 29.04
C HIS A 29 -27.30 -66.79 29.60
N TRP A 30 -27.38 -65.46 29.75
CA TRP A 30 -26.64 -64.54 30.62
C TRP A 30 -27.00 -64.65 32.11
N PRO A 31 -26.15 -64.07 32.99
CA PRO A 31 -26.65 -63.12 33.98
C PRO A 31 -25.88 -61.79 34.05
N ARG A 32 -26.63 -60.71 33.76
CA ARG A 32 -26.77 -59.41 34.46
C ARG A 32 -25.56 -58.80 35.21
N SER A 33 -25.18 -57.57 34.83
CA SER A 33 -25.61 -56.36 35.56
C SER A 33 -25.30 -55.02 34.86
N ARG A 34 -26.36 -54.22 34.71
CA ARG A 34 -26.48 -52.74 34.85
C ARG A 34 -25.60 -51.81 34.00
N THR A 35 -26.22 -51.37 32.90
CA THR A 35 -26.44 -49.95 32.52
C THR A 35 -25.22 -49.02 32.42
N ASN A 36 -24.88 -48.64 31.19
CA ASN A 36 -25.27 -47.30 30.72
C ASN A 36 -25.43 -47.23 29.20
N ARG A 37 -26.69 -47.20 28.76
CA ARG A 37 -27.11 -46.82 27.41
C ARG A 37 -26.89 -45.30 27.24
N ARG A 38 -25.64 -44.88 26.98
CA ARG A 38 -25.32 -43.55 26.45
C ARG A 38 -24.15 -43.52 25.44
N ALA A 39 -23.56 -44.67 25.09
CA ALA A 39 -22.32 -44.70 24.31
C ALA A 39 -22.42 -45.19 22.86
N VAL A 40 -23.62 -45.50 22.32
CA VAL A 40 -23.74 -46.07 20.94
C VAL A 40 -24.58 -45.20 19.99
N ALA A 41 -24.84 -43.94 20.35
CA ALA A 41 -25.51 -42.98 19.47
C ALA A 41 -24.58 -41.84 18.97
N LEU A 42 -23.26 -41.97 19.15
CA LEU A 42 -22.28 -40.92 18.82
C LEU A 42 -21.24 -41.31 17.75
N LEU A 43 -21.35 -42.51 17.15
CA LEU A 43 -20.42 -42.96 16.10
C LEU A 43 -21.08 -43.16 14.73
N GLY A 44 -22.29 -42.61 14.53
CA GLY A 44 -23.07 -42.74 13.30
C GLY A 44 -23.51 -41.42 12.66
N ILE A 45 -22.98 -40.27 13.10
CA ILE A 45 -23.34 -38.93 12.57
C ILE A 45 -22.06 -38.08 12.34
N SER A 46 -20.97 -38.68 11.88
CA SER A 46 -19.76 -37.93 11.50
C SER A 46 -19.29 -38.17 10.06
N ALA A 47 -20.14 -38.75 9.20
CA ALA A 47 -19.77 -39.06 7.81
C ALA A 47 -20.71 -38.50 6.73
N VAL A 48 -21.69 -37.64 7.06
CA VAL A 48 -22.61 -37.02 6.07
C VAL A 48 -22.74 -35.49 6.22
N LEU A 49 -22.01 -34.87 7.15
CA LEU A 49 -21.80 -33.42 7.17
C LEU A 49 -20.32 -33.14 7.18
N GLY A 50 -19.67 -33.38 6.04
CA GLY A 50 -18.46 -32.68 5.68
C GLY A 50 -18.79 -31.21 5.46
N TYR A 51 -19.04 -30.47 6.54
CA TYR A 51 -18.77 -29.04 6.58
C TYR A 51 -17.25 -28.88 6.56
N GLY A 52 -16.64 -29.19 5.41
CA GLY A 52 -15.45 -28.43 5.03
C GLY A 52 -15.97 -27.01 4.89
N ALA A 53 -15.62 -26.15 5.83
CA ALA A 53 -15.93 -24.72 5.71
C ALA A 53 -15.46 -24.31 4.32
N ARG A 54 -16.42 -23.99 3.44
CA ARG A 54 -16.07 -23.43 2.14
C ARG A 54 -15.25 -22.18 2.45
N VAL A 55 -14.09 -22.09 1.83
CA VAL A 55 -13.33 -20.85 1.80
C VAL A 55 -14.23 -19.88 1.05
N GLU A 56 -14.88 -18.97 1.76
CA GLU A 56 -15.61 -17.89 1.12
C GLU A 56 -14.54 -16.89 0.72
N ALA A 57 -14.48 -16.56 -0.57
CA ALA A 57 -13.76 -15.36 -0.99
C ALA A 57 -14.27 -14.17 -0.14
N TRP A 58 -13.44 -13.17 0.03
CA TRP A 58 -13.71 -12.01 0.88
C TRP A 58 -12.99 -10.79 0.34
N VAL A 59 -13.58 -9.63 0.56
CA VAL A 59 -12.97 -8.33 0.31
C VAL A 59 -12.99 -7.57 1.61
N THR A 60 -11.85 -7.06 2.08
CA THR A 60 -11.75 -6.26 3.29
C THR A 60 -11.33 -4.84 2.93
N VAL A 61 -12.17 -3.87 3.29
CA VAL A 61 -11.90 -2.44 3.11
C VAL A 61 -11.73 -1.82 4.49
N THR A 62 -10.57 -1.17 4.69
CA THR A 62 -10.22 -0.47 5.92
C THR A 62 -9.95 0.98 5.61
N GLY A 63 -10.83 1.86 6.08
CA GLY A 63 -10.69 3.30 5.91
C GLY A 63 -10.15 4.03 7.13
N GLY A 64 -9.61 5.22 6.89
CA GLY A 64 -9.18 6.13 7.92
C GLY A 64 -10.35 6.94 8.51
N PRO A 65 -10.15 7.61 9.65
CA PRO A 65 -11.20 8.39 10.32
C PRO A 65 -11.62 9.68 9.58
N LEU A 66 -10.90 10.05 8.52
CA LEU A 66 -11.01 11.32 7.82
C LEU A 66 -11.46 11.08 6.38
N ILE A 67 -12.33 11.92 5.85
CA ILE A 67 -12.73 11.87 4.43
C ILE A 67 -11.53 12.14 3.48
N SER A 68 -10.42 12.64 4.02
CA SER A 68 -9.17 12.92 3.31
C SER A 68 -8.06 11.89 3.61
N SER A 69 -8.34 10.77 4.27
CA SER A 69 -7.33 9.72 4.41
C SER A 69 -7.01 9.14 3.03
N PHE A 70 -5.72 8.88 2.83
CA PHE A 70 -5.21 8.17 1.66
C PHE A 70 -4.52 6.89 2.13
N ASP A 71 -5.33 5.88 2.39
CA ASP A 71 -4.86 4.60 2.91
C ASP A 71 -4.71 3.63 1.75
N GLU A 72 -3.58 2.92 1.71
CA GLU A 72 -3.22 2.10 0.54
C GLU A 72 -2.33 0.93 0.95
N ALA A 73 -2.72 -0.26 0.52
CA ALA A 73 -1.92 -1.47 0.65
C ALA A 73 -0.82 -1.48 -0.42
N TYR A 74 0.42 -1.87 -0.06
CA TYR A 74 1.53 -1.96 -1.03
C TYR A 74 2.05 -3.37 -1.27
N SER A 75 2.02 -4.21 -0.25
CA SER A 75 2.62 -5.55 -0.31
C SER A 75 1.91 -6.50 0.64
N LEU A 76 1.84 -7.77 0.26
CA LEU A 76 1.09 -8.81 0.96
C LEU A 76 1.88 -10.12 0.95
N VAL A 77 1.86 -10.83 2.07
CA VAL A 77 2.34 -12.21 2.19
C VAL A 77 1.35 -13.07 2.95
N GLU A 78 1.25 -14.33 2.52
CA GLU A 78 0.50 -15.36 3.26
C GLU A 78 1.43 -16.06 4.26
N VAL A 79 1.03 -16.10 5.53
CA VAL A 79 1.77 -16.73 6.62
C VAL A 79 0.80 -17.58 7.45
N GLU A 80 0.92 -18.90 7.31
CA GLU A 80 0.07 -19.88 8.01
C GLU A 80 -1.43 -19.62 7.77
N ASP A 81 -2.18 -19.26 8.83
CA ASP A 81 -3.60 -18.94 8.75
C ASP A 81 -3.87 -17.42 8.67
N SER A 82 -2.84 -16.62 8.38
CA SER A 82 -2.94 -15.18 8.25
C SER A 82 -2.48 -14.69 6.89
N VAL A 83 -3.02 -13.54 6.49
CA VAL A 83 -2.54 -12.73 5.39
C VAL A 83 -2.02 -11.43 5.99
N VAL A 84 -0.72 -11.18 5.86
CA VAL A 84 -0.07 -9.99 6.42
C VAL A 84 0.20 -8.99 5.30
N VAL A 85 -0.24 -7.75 5.50
CA VAL A 85 -0.24 -6.71 4.49
C VAL A 85 0.42 -5.46 5.05
N SER A 86 1.35 -4.89 4.30
CA SER A 86 2.02 -3.63 4.64
C SER A 86 1.61 -2.52 3.67
N GLY A 87 1.60 -1.29 4.15
CA GLY A 87 1.09 -0.16 3.41
C GLY A 87 1.09 1.13 4.24
N ARG A 88 0.35 2.13 3.79
CA ARG A 88 0.18 3.39 4.53
C ARG A 88 -1.22 3.56 5.08
N GLU A 89 -1.29 4.19 6.25
CA GLU A 89 -2.54 4.71 6.79
C GLU A 89 -2.38 6.11 7.33
N HIS A 90 -3.44 6.89 7.28
CA HIS A 90 -3.50 8.20 7.89
C HIS A 90 -4.09 8.08 9.29
N ASP A 91 -3.40 8.65 10.26
CA ASP A 91 -3.98 8.84 11.58
C ASP A 91 -5.14 9.86 11.53
N ALA A 92 -5.79 10.07 12.68
CA ALA A 92 -6.87 11.06 12.82
C ALA A 92 -6.47 12.53 12.53
N PHE A 93 -5.21 12.78 12.18
CA PHE A 93 -4.64 14.08 11.87
C PHE A 93 -4.17 14.22 10.44
N GLY A 94 -4.30 13.16 9.63
CA GLY A 94 -3.78 13.11 8.27
C GLY A 94 -2.27 12.90 8.23
N THR A 95 -1.67 12.38 9.31
CA THR A 95 -0.26 11.98 9.31
C THR A 95 -0.15 10.57 8.77
N THR A 96 0.67 10.39 7.74
CA THR A 96 0.95 9.08 7.15
C THR A 96 1.81 8.21 8.09
N GLN A 97 1.34 7.00 8.35
CA GLN A 97 1.98 5.97 9.15
C GLN A 97 2.30 4.76 8.27
N LEU A 98 3.52 4.25 8.35
CA LEU A 98 3.80 2.90 7.86
C LEU A 98 3.04 1.91 8.74
N THR A 99 2.15 1.14 8.12
CA THR A 99 1.21 0.28 8.83
C THR A 99 1.30 -1.15 8.33
N VAL A 100 1.15 -2.09 9.27
CA VAL A 100 1.04 -3.51 8.99
C VAL A 100 -0.25 -4.04 9.58
N ARG A 101 -0.99 -4.84 8.82
CA ARG A 101 -2.20 -5.52 9.26
C ARG A 101 -2.09 -7.00 8.99
N ALA A 102 -2.65 -7.81 9.87
CA ALA A 102 -2.94 -9.20 9.58
C ALA A 102 -4.44 -9.42 9.50
N PHE A 103 -4.84 -10.27 8.56
CA PHE A 103 -6.20 -10.74 8.40
C PHE A 103 -6.22 -12.26 8.49
N ASP A 104 -7.32 -12.80 8.99
CA ASP A 104 -7.58 -14.23 8.92
C ASP A 104 -7.68 -14.67 7.46
N ARG A 105 -6.89 -15.66 7.10
CA ARG A 105 -6.74 -16.10 5.71
C ARG A 105 -8.06 -16.58 5.09
N MET A 106 -8.93 -17.16 5.91
CA MET A 106 -10.16 -17.80 5.46
C MET A 106 -11.36 -16.85 5.42
N SER A 107 -11.42 -15.89 6.33
CA SER A 107 -12.59 -15.02 6.51
C SER A 107 -12.33 -13.54 6.20
N GLY A 108 -11.07 -13.12 6.03
CA GLY A 108 -10.70 -11.72 5.82
C GLY A 108 -10.86 -10.84 7.05
N GLN A 109 -11.24 -11.42 8.19
CA GLN A 109 -11.43 -10.66 9.43
C GLN A 109 -10.08 -10.15 9.95
N PRO A 110 -10.01 -8.90 10.43
CA PRO A 110 -8.78 -8.36 10.98
C PRO A 110 -8.34 -9.17 12.21
N ARG A 111 -7.06 -9.55 12.25
CA ARG A 111 -6.42 -10.19 13.40
C ARG A 111 -5.70 -9.17 14.26
N TRP A 112 -4.78 -8.41 13.68
CA TRP A 112 -4.05 -7.36 14.39
C TRP A 112 -3.64 -6.24 13.44
N ARG A 113 -3.25 -5.10 14.01
CA ARG A 113 -2.80 -3.91 13.30
C ARG A 113 -1.67 -3.25 14.07
N LYS A 114 -0.66 -2.77 13.36
CA LYS A 114 0.47 -2.08 13.97
C LYS A 114 0.94 -0.88 13.16
N TRP A 115 1.10 0.26 13.84
CA TRP A 115 1.82 1.41 13.33
C TRP A 115 3.31 1.26 13.64
N LEU A 116 4.14 1.34 12.60
CA LEU A 116 5.59 1.23 12.73
C LEU A 116 6.28 2.57 12.89
N GLY A 117 5.58 3.67 12.64
CA GLY A 117 6.03 5.04 12.82
C GLY A 117 5.69 5.94 11.63
N PHE A 118 6.09 7.21 11.74
CA PHE A 118 5.83 8.21 10.71
C PHE A 118 6.54 7.85 9.41
N SER A 119 5.81 7.91 8.31
CA SER A 119 6.38 7.73 6.98
C SER A 119 6.14 8.97 6.11
N ALA A 120 7.22 9.59 5.66
CA ALA A 120 7.14 10.65 4.65
C ALA A 120 6.91 10.11 3.23
N GLU A 121 7.24 8.83 3.00
CA GLU A 121 7.12 8.17 1.71
C GLU A 121 6.18 6.98 1.73
N ALA A 122 5.47 6.80 0.62
CA ALA A 122 4.38 5.87 0.51
C ALA A 122 4.85 4.48 0.05
N VAL A 123 5.91 3.94 0.64
CA VAL A 123 6.48 2.66 0.20
C VAL A 123 6.56 1.70 1.35
N ALA A 124 6.02 0.50 1.13
CA ALA A 124 6.11 -0.60 2.06
C ALA A 124 6.26 -1.92 1.28
N SER A 125 7.18 -2.77 1.73
CA SER A 125 7.30 -4.14 1.26
C SER A 125 7.32 -5.07 2.46
N VAL A 126 6.61 -6.20 2.36
CA VAL A 126 6.60 -7.24 3.39
C VAL A 126 7.06 -8.57 2.80
N VAL A 127 7.90 -9.29 3.53
CA VAL A 127 8.37 -10.64 3.19
C VAL A 127 8.20 -11.59 4.36
N ARG A 128 7.96 -12.86 4.05
CA ARG A 128 7.80 -13.93 5.04
C ARG A 128 9.16 -14.54 5.41
N LEU A 129 9.38 -14.75 6.71
CA LEU A 129 10.54 -15.43 7.28
C LEU A 129 10.07 -16.57 8.20
N GLY A 130 9.57 -17.65 7.60
CA GLY A 130 8.95 -18.74 8.38
C GLY A 130 7.63 -18.31 9.02
N SER A 131 7.59 -18.16 10.34
CA SER A 131 6.42 -17.70 11.12
C SER A 131 6.47 -16.20 11.47
N THR A 132 7.50 -15.49 11.02
CA THR A 132 7.64 -14.04 11.20
C THR A 132 7.57 -13.33 9.84
N VAL A 133 7.48 -12.01 9.87
CA VAL A 133 7.53 -11.16 8.68
C VAL A 133 8.52 -10.03 8.87
N ALA A 134 9.22 -9.66 7.81
CA ALA A 134 9.99 -8.42 7.75
C ALA A 134 9.28 -7.41 6.87
N VAL A 135 9.18 -6.18 7.36
CA VAL A 135 8.56 -5.06 6.66
C VAL A 135 9.60 -3.97 6.52
N GLY A 136 9.79 -3.46 5.30
CA GLY A 136 10.59 -2.26 5.12
C GLY A 136 9.82 -1.13 4.45
N GLY A 137 10.36 0.07 4.66
CA GLY A 137 9.82 1.33 4.18
C GLY A 137 10.63 2.49 4.76
N THR A 138 9.94 3.61 4.97
CA THR A 138 10.49 4.79 5.64
C THR A 138 9.88 4.91 7.03
N VAL A 139 10.72 4.95 8.07
CA VAL A 139 10.27 5.24 9.44
C VAL A 139 11.12 6.35 10.02
N ASP A 140 10.48 7.45 10.42
CA ASP A 140 11.15 8.62 11.01
C ASP A 140 12.31 9.13 10.13
N HIS A 141 12.10 9.13 8.81
CA HIS A 141 13.09 9.48 7.78
C HIS A 141 14.26 8.50 7.61
N ALA A 142 14.23 7.32 8.22
CA ALA A 142 15.24 6.28 8.07
C ALA A 142 14.76 5.19 7.10
N PHE A 143 15.72 4.61 6.37
CA PHE A 143 15.58 3.33 5.71
C PHE A 143 15.37 2.32 6.82
N ALA A 144 14.15 1.80 6.93
CA ALA A 144 13.75 0.97 8.05
C ALA A 144 13.40 -0.43 7.58
N VAL A 145 13.85 -1.42 8.34
CA VAL A 145 13.38 -2.80 8.26
C VAL A 145 12.98 -3.24 9.65
N VAL A 146 11.75 -3.71 9.81
CA VAL A 146 11.17 -4.12 11.09
C VAL A 146 10.70 -5.56 10.96
N CYS A 147 11.17 -6.41 11.86
CA CYS A 147 10.70 -7.79 11.94
C CYS A 147 9.61 -7.92 13.01
N LEU A 148 8.51 -8.55 12.62
CA LEU A 148 7.34 -8.75 13.45
C LEU A 148 7.01 -10.25 13.53
N ASP A 149 6.52 -10.67 14.69
CA ASP A 149 5.82 -11.94 14.83
C ASP A 149 4.51 -11.89 14.02
N ALA A 150 4.28 -12.86 13.13
CA ALA A 150 3.11 -12.82 12.25
C ALA A 150 1.79 -13.14 12.99
N ALA A 151 1.86 -13.78 14.17
CA ALA A 151 0.67 -14.19 14.91
C ALA A 151 0.03 -13.02 15.66
N ASP A 152 0.84 -12.12 16.25
CA ASP A 152 0.39 -11.03 17.12
C ASP A 152 0.93 -9.63 16.74
N GLY A 153 1.80 -9.54 15.75
CA GLY A 153 2.41 -8.27 15.31
C GLY A 153 3.45 -7.72 16.28
N ARG A 154 3.88 -8.48 17.30
CA ARG A 154 4.94 -8.06 18.24
C ARG A 154 6.24 -7.80 17.49
N GLU A 155 6.89 -6.68 17.78
CA GLU A 155 8.17 -6.34 17.17
C GLU A 155 9.27 -7.18 17.80
N LEU A 156 10.03 -7.87 16.96
CA LEU A 156 11.15 -8.70 17.36
C LEU A 156 12.44 -7.91 17.32
N TRP A 157 12.64 -7.18 16.22
CA TRP A 157 13.77 -6.28 16.04
C TRP A 157 13.46 -5.21 14.99
N ARG A 158 14.27 -4.16 14.98
CA ARG A 158 14.22 -3.07 14.01
C ARG A 158 15.61 -2.59 13.66
N ALA A 159 15.87 -2.48 12.37
CA ALA A 159 17.02 -1.80 11.81
C ALA A 159 16.58 -0.44 11.23
N GLY A 160 17.31 0.62 11.55
CA GLY A 160 17.10 1.95 11.00
C GLY A 160 18.42 2.53 10.50
N ILE A 161 18.51 2.78 9.20
CA ILE A 161 19.70 3.26 8.52
C ILE A 161 19.40 4.65 7.97
N ARG A 162 20.30 5.61 8.23
CA ARG A 162 20.17 7.00 7.79
C ARG A 162 21.36 7.36 6.93
N GLY A 163 21.11 8.02 5.80
CA GLY A 163 22.14 8.76 5.09
C GLY A 163 22.66 9.96 5.91
N GLY A 164 23.71 10.58 5.41
CA GLY A 164 24.38 11.72 6.05
C GLY A 164 23.63 13.06 5.90
N ALA A 165 22.59 13.14 5.06
CA ALA A 165 21.83 14.36 4.89
C ALA A 165 20.89 14.61 6.08
N SER A 166 20.72 15.89 6.43
CA SER A 166 19.80 16.33 7.48
C SER A 166 18.86 17.40 6.96
N GLY A 167 17.57 17.30 7.30
CA GLY A 167 16.56 18.29 6.93
C GLY A 167 15.16 17.68 6.86
N ILE A 168 14.15 18.55 6.77
CA ILE A 168 12.73 18.13 6.77
C ILE A 168 12.29 17.43 5.47
N ASN A 169 13.05 17.58 4.38
CA ASN A 169 12.78 16.95 3.09
C ASN A 169 13.72 15.78 2.78
N VAL A 170 14.47 15.30 3.79
CA VAL A 170 15.35 14.14 3.63
C VAL A 170 14.53 12.89 3.95
N SER A 171 14.46 11.96 3.01
CA SER A 171 13.90 10.61 3.18
C SER A 171 14.96 9.58 2.87
N ASN A 172 14.85 8.42 3.51
CA ASN A 172 15.62 7.23 3.21
C ASN A 172 14.60 6.10 3.23
N ALA A 173 14.59 5.24 2.22
CA ALA A 173 13.49 4.28 2.05
C ALA A 173 14.00 2.90 1.69
N ALA A 174 13.52 1.88 2.41
CA ALA A 174 13.60 0.49 1.97
C ALA A 174 12.41 0.19 1.06
N ARG A 175 12.64 0.16 -0.27
CA ARG A 175 11.58 0.02 -1.28
C ARG A 175 11.08 -1.41 -1.41
N ARG A 176 11.99 -2.38 -1.46
CA ARG A 176 11.69 -3.78 -1.72
C ARG A 176 12.57 -4.70 -0.89
N LEU A 177 11.97 -5.80 -0.42
CA LEU A 177 12.63 -6.79 0.41
C LEU A 177 12.58 -8.15 -0.27
N VAL A 178 13.57 -8.99 0.01
CA VAL A 178 13.57 -10.42 -0.29
C VAL A 178 14.15 -11.18 0.89
N ALA A 179 13.58 -12.36 1.17
CA ALA A 179 14.12 -13.28 2.16
C ALA A 179 15.23 -14.13 1.54
N ALA A 180 16.38 -14.21 2.20
CA ALA A 180 17.44 -15.13 1.84
C ALA A 180 17.14 -16.54 2.38
N GLY A 181 17.80 -17.57 1.82
CA GLY A 181 17.54 -18.97 2.17
C GLY A 181 17.91 -19.35 3.61
N ASP A 182 18.77 -18.55 4.24
CA ASP A 182 19.18 -18.66 5.65
C ASP A 182 18.25 -17.90 6.61
N GLY A 183 17.25 -17.19 6.08
CA GLY A 183 16.31 -16.38 6.85
C GLY A 183 16.72 -14.91 7.01
N ASP A 184 17.88 -14.52 6.49
CA ASP A 184 18.27 -13.10 6.45
C ASP A 184 17.35 -12.29 5.56
N VAL A 185 17.36 -10.98 5.76
CA VAL A 185 16.59 -10.04 4.97
C VAL A 185 17.52 -9.22 4.11
N VAL A 186 17.30 -9.23 2.80
CA VAL A 186 17.93 -8.30 1.89
C VAL A 186 16.92 -7.24 1.50
N ALA A 187 17.30 -5.97 1.65
CA ALA A 187 16.48 -4.82 1.33
C ALA A 187 17.19 -3.91 0.34
N VAL A 188 16.44 -3.36 -0.61
CA VAL A 188 16.92 -2.39 -1.59
C VAL A 188 16.09 -1.12 -1.55
N GLY A 189 16.70 0.01 -1.87
CA GLY A 189 16.03 1.30 -1.94
C GLY A 189 17.05 2.43 -2.07
N HIS A 190 16.85 3.53 -1.34
CA HIS A 190 17.78 4.65 -1.37
C HIS A 190 18.17 5.18 0.01
N LEU A 191 19.40 5.69 0.09
CA LEU A 191 19.84 6.61 1.14
C LEU A 191 20.06 8.01 0.54
N THR A 192 19.80 9.03 1.35
CA THR A 192 19.99 10.43 0.97
C THR A 192 21.19 11.02 1.69
N ASP A 193 22.18 11.44 0.92
CA ASP A 193 23.45 11.99 1.38
C ASP A 193 23.66 13.44 0.94
N PRO A 194 24.46 14.22 1.68
CA PRO A 194 24.83 15.56 1.24
C PRO A 194 25.67 15.45 -0.03
N ARG A 195 25.42 16.33 -0.99
CA ARG A 195 26.27 16.42 -2.17
C ARG A 195 27.68 16.86 -1.79
N SER A 196 28.66 16.32 -2.50
CA SER A 196 30.07 16.70 -2.37
C SER A 196 30.34 18.18 -2.74
N ASP A 197 29.50 18.77 -3.60
CA ASP A 197 29.53 20.18 -3.98
C ASP A 197 28.82 21.12 -2.96
N GLY A 198 28.18 20.57 -1.94
CA GLY A 198 27.46 21.32 -0.91
C GLY A 198 26.11 21.92 -1.37
N LEU A 199 25.63 21.61 -2.57
CA LEU A 199 24.41 22.19 -3.16
C LEU A 199 23.16 21.32 -2.98
N GLY A 200 22.94 20.81 -1.77
CA GLY A 200 21.76 20.00 -1.42
C GLY A 200 22.11 18.55 -1.13
N SER A 201 21.21 17.64 -1.48
CA SER A 201 21.34 16.19 -1.24
C SER A 201 21.20 15.40 -2.54
N VAL A 202 21.73 14.18 -2.52
CA VAL A 202 21.62 13.17 -3.58
C VAL A 202 21.09 11.89 -2.98
N GLN A 203 20.33 11.14 -3.77
CA GLN A 203 19.91 9.79 -3.42
C GLN A 203 20.84 8.79 -4.09
N GLN A 204 21.08 7.67 -3.42
CA GLN A 204 21.93 6.59 -3.91
C GLN A 204 21.21 5.27 -3.74
N VAL A 205 21.30 4.40 -4.75
CA VAL A 205 20.78 3.04 -4.65
C VAL A 205 21.60 2.29 -3.62
N VAL A 206 20.93 1.79 -2.58
CA VAL A 206 21.58 1.03 -1.50
C VAL A 206 20.92 -0.32 -1.34
N VAL A 207 21.78 -1.33 -1.18
CA VAL A 207 21.40 -2.71 -0.88
C VAL A 207 21.96 -3.06 0.50
N VAL A 208 21.12 -3.61 1.37
CA VAL A 208 21.48 -3.97 2.74
C VAL A 208 21.07 -5.40 3.01
N ARG A 209 21.96 -6.21 3.60
CA ARG A 209 21.61 -7.51 4.19
C ARG A 209 21.62 -7.39 5.71
N LEU A 210 20.55 -7.84 6.33
CA LEU A 210 20.33 -7.80 7.77
C LEU A 210 20.19 -9.22 8.30
N ALA A 211 20.84 -9.48 9.43
CA ALA A 211 20.79 -10.77 10.09
C ALA A 211 19.37 -11.11 10.57
N ALA A 212 18.92 -12.33 10.29
CA ALA A 212 17.58 -12.81 10.64
C ALA A 212 17.24 -12.67 12.14
N MET A 213 18.23 -12.88 13.00
CA MET A 213 18.04 -13.06 14.44
C MET A 213 17.73 -11.76 15.19
N ASP A 214 18.40 -10.67 14.85
CA ASP A 214 18.39 -9.41 15.60
C ASP A 214 18.43 -8.16 14.70
N GLY A 215 18.46 -8.34 13.38
CA GLY A 215 18.42 -7.25 12.41
C GLY A 215 19.71 -6.44 12.32
N HIS A 216 20.85 -6.89 12.87
CA HIS A 216 22.10 -6.16 12.67
C HIS A 216 22.54 -6.21 11.20
N GLU A 217 23.17 -5.12 10.74
CA GLU A 217 23.72 -5.03 9.38
C GLU A 217 24.88 -6.01 9.20
N LEU A 218 24.74 -6.96 8.27
CA LEU A 218 25.82 -7.86 7.88
C LEU A 218 26.73 -7.19 6.86
N TRP A 219 26.12 -6.54 5.87
CA TRP A 219 26.78 -5.69 4.90
C TRP A 219 25.80 -4.71 4.28
N ARG A 220 26.36 -3.64 3.71
CA ARG A 220 25.65 -2.73 2.81
C ARG A 220 26.54 -2.38 1.62
N THR A 221 25.90 -2.14 0.48
CA THR A 221 26.56 -1.79 -0.76
C THR A 221 25.78 -0.72 -1.48
N GLU A 222 26.48 0.32 -1.92
CA GLU A 222 25.97 1.35 -2.82
C GLU A 222 26.15 0.89 -4.27
N VAL A 223 25.11 1.05 -5.09
CA VAL A 223 25.08 0.59 -6.48
C VAL A 223 25.05 1.79 -7.44
N GLY A 224 26.04 1.82 -8.33
CA GLY A 224 26.18 2.84 -9.36
C GLY A 224 27.07 4.03 -8.97
N PRO A 225 27.37 4.93 -9.92
CA PRO A 225 28.19 6.11 -9.65
C PRO A 225 27.46 7.11 -8.73
N HIS A 226 28.22 7.83 -7.90
CA HIS A 226 27.74 8.98 -7.15
C HIS A 226 27.44 10.14 -8.10
N GLU A 227 26.27 10.12 -8.70
CA GLU A 227 25.83 11.18 -9.58
C GLU A 227 25.03 12.24 -8.82
N THR A 228 24.81 13.35 -9.51
CA THR A 228 24.20 14.54 -8.92
C THR A 228 22.67 14.47 -8.87
N GLY A 229 22.05 13.34 -9.19
CA GLY A 229 20.60 13.20 -9.32
C GLY A 229 19.93 12.35 -8.25
N GLU A 230 18.65 12.08 -8.48
CA GLU A 230 17.83 11.12 -7.76
C GLU A 230 18.25 9.69 -8.17
N ALA A 231 18.24 8.74 -7.25
CA ALA A 231 18.51 7.34 -7.56
C ALA A 231 17.71 6.46 -6.62
N ASP A 232 17.13 5.39 -7.14
CA ASP A 232 16.34 4.48 -6.31
C ASP A 232 16.42 3.04 -6.79
N GLY A 233 16.49 2.15 -5.80
CA GLY A 233 16.44 0.71 -5.99
C GLY A 233 14.99 0.24 -5.88
N LEU A 234 14.44 -0.30 -6.97
CA LEU A 234 13.00 -0.53 -7.10
C LEU A 234 12.60 -1.99 -6.84
N ASP A 235 13.46 -2.94 -7.17
CA ASP A 235 13.17 -4.36 -7.01
C ASP A 235 14.46 -5.17 -6.72
N VAL A 236 14.30 -6.28 -6.01
CA VAL A 236 15.39 -7.16 -5.60
C VAL A 236 14.99 -8.63 -5.70
N ALA A 237 15.92 -9.49 -6.10
CA ALA A 237 15.74 -10.93 -6.17
C ALA A 237 17.00 -11.66 -5.72
N MET A 238 16.83 -12.86 -5.15
CA MET A 238 17.94 -13.77 -4.81
C MET A 238 18.18 -14.76 -5.95
N THR A 239 19.44 -15.08 -6.23
CA THR A 239 19.79 -16.21 -7.08
C THR A 239 19.79 -17.51 -6.28
N PRO A 240 19.72 -18.69 -6.94
CA PRO A 240 19.87 -19.98 -6.26
C PRO A 240 21.21 -20.15 -5.52
N GLU A 241 22.23 -19.37 -5.90
CA GLU A 241 23.57 -19.37 -5.29
C GLU A 241 23.70 -18.36 -4.13
N ASP A 242 22.60 -17.77 -3.67
CA ASP A 242 22.53 -16.73 -2.64
C ASP A 242 23.04 -15.34 -3.07
N ASP A 243 23.32 -15.12 -4.35
CA ASP A 243 23.64 -13.76 -4.82
C ASP A 243 22.40 -12.86 -4.86
N VAL A 244 22.62 -11.56 -4.76
CA VAL A 244 21.56 -10.56 -4.78
C VAL A 244 21.55 -9.86 -6.14
N VAL A 245 20.39 -9.78 -6.78
CA VAL A 245 20.19 -9.02 -8.01
C VAL A 245 19.24 -7.88 -7.74
N VAL A 246 19.61 -6.67 -8.16
CA VAL A 246 18.82 -5.45 -7.94
C VAL A 246 18.55 -4.72 -9.25
N GLY A 247 17.39 -4.08 -9.33
CA GLY A 247 17.02 -3.19 -10.43
C GLY A 247 16.55 -1.83 -9.90
N GLY A 248 16.77 -0.78 -10.67
CA GLY A 248 16.36 0.57 -10.30
C GLY A 248 16.71 1.59 -11.37
N PHE A 249 16.97 2.83 -10.94
CA PHE A 249 17.45 3.90 -11.81
C PHE A 249 18.40 4.85 -11.08
N ILE A 250 19.19 5.57 -11.86
CA ILE A 250 20.06 6.67 -11.43
C ILE A 250 19.80 7.84 -12.38
N VAL A 251 19.65 9.04 -11.84
CA VAL A 251 19.50 10.26 -12.65
C VAL A 251 20.86 10.93 -12.79
N ASN A 252 21.27 11.12 -14.04
CA ASN A 252 22.57 11.69 -14.35
C ASN A 252 22.60 13.21 -14.25
N GLY A 253 23.79 13.79 -14.44
CA GLY A 253 24.00 15.25 -14.34
C GLY A 253 23.21 16.09 -15.35
N ALA A 254 22.71 15.48 -16.43
CA ALA A 254 21.82 16.13 -17.38
C ALA A 254 20.34 16.06 -16.95
N GLY A 255 20.01 15.27 -15.93
CA GLY A 255 18.65 14.99 -15.49
C GLY A 255 17.98 13.82 -16.23
N ASP A 256 18.74 13.08 -17.03
CA ASP A 256 18.25 11.90 -17.73
C ASP A 256 18.27 10.70 -16.78
N LEU A 257 17.22 9.88 -16.85
CA LEU A 257 17.05 8.71 -16.00
C LEU A 257 17.70 7.50 -16.69
N ASP A 258 18.67 6.86 -16.04
CA ASP A 258 19.44 5.72 -16.56
C ASP A 258 19.16 4.47 -15.71
N GLY A 259 18.74 3.39 -16.37
CA GLY A 259 18.31 2.17 -15.71
C GLY A 259 19.52 1.42 -15.17
N VAL A 260 19.47 0.98 -13.91
CA VAL A 260 20.57 0.23 -13.29
C VAL A 260 20.13 -1.19 -12.97
N THR A 261 21.00 -2.15 -13.26
CA THR A 261 20.90 -3.53 -12.78
C THR A 261 22.24 -3.98 -12.25
N ALA A 262 22.27 -4.62 -11.08
CA ALA A 262 23.51 -5.13 -10.52
C ALA A 262 23.31 -6.50 -9.86
N ARG A 263 24.38 -7.31 -9.87
CA ARG A 263 24.49 -8.55 -9.10
C ARG A 263 25.58 -8.39 -8.06
N LEU A 264 25.27 -8.74 -6.82
CA LEU A 264 26.14 -8.64 -5.67
C LEU A 264 26.32 -10.03 -5.05
N ALA A 265 27.52 -10.31 -4.55
CA ALA A 265 27.82 -11.55 -3.85
C ALA A 265 27.03 -11.62 -2.53
N GLY A 266 26.27 -12.70 -2.33
CA GLY A 266 25.39 -12.85 -1.16
C GLY A 266 26.06 -12.64 0.18
N GLY A 267 27.21 -13.28 0.38
CA GLY A 267 27.91 -13.29 1.67
C GLY A 267 28.69 -12.02 2.02
N SER A 268 29.00 -11.16 1.05
CA SER A 268 29.87 -10.00 1.28
C SER A 268 29.32 -8.67 0.75
N GLY A 269 28.27 -8.69 -0.07
CA GLY A 269 27.76 -7.52 -0.77
C GLY A 269 28.66 -7.02 -1.90
N LEU A 270 29.75 -7.73 -2.24
CA LEU A 270 30.66 -7.30 -3.32
C LEU A 270 29.89 -7.25 -4.65
N VAL A 271 29.94 -6.11 -5.34
CA VAL A 271 29.39 -6.00 -6.71
C VAL A 271 30.16 -6.92 -7.65
N LEU A 272 29.50 -7.98 -8.14
CA LEU A 272 30.06 -8.91 -9.12
C LEU A 272 30.02 -8.30 -10.52
N TRP A 273 28.89 -7.68 -10.85
CA TRP A 273 28.74 -6.83 -12.03
C TRP A 273 27.63 -5.80 -11.79
N ALA A 274 27.73 -4.69 -12.49
CA ALA A 274 26.66 -3.69 -12.59
C ALA A 274 26.62 -3.18 -14.03
N THR A 275 25.41 -3.05 -14.55
CA THR A 275 25.14 -2.49 -15.87
C THR A 275 24.23 -1.30 -15.71
N SER A 276 24.68 -0.14 -16.18
CA SER A 276 23.78 0.95 -16.52
C SER A 276 23.36 0.76 -17.98
N ALA A 277 22.07 0.78 -18.23
CA ALA A 277 21.59 1.15 -19.54
C ALA A 277 21.91 2.64 -19.71
N GLY A 278 22.91 3.01 -20.49
CA GLY A 278 23.11 4.40 -20.91
C GLY A 278 23.38 4.46 -22.42
N SER A 279 22.91 5.41 -23.24
CA SER A 279 21.90 6.52 -23.18
C SER A 279 21.42 6.77 -24.65
N PRO A 280 20.37 7.60 -25.01
CA PRO A 280 19.46 8.45 -24.20
C PRO A 280 17.92 8.35 -24.55
N PRO A 281 16.97 8.98 -23.76
CA PRO A 281 17.16 9.75 -22.51
C PRO A 281 16.38 9.28 -21.25
N ASN A 282 15.65 8.15 -21.23
CA ASN A 282 14.91 7.70 -20.02
C ASN A 282 14.75 6.16 -19.98
N ASP A 283 15.57 5.47 -19.20
CA ASP A 283 15.55 4.02 -18.97
C ASP A 283 15.29 3.68 -17.49
N ARG A 284 14.25 2.91 -17.16
CA ARG A 284 13.97 2.48 -15.77
C ARG A 284 13.89 0.97 -15.71
N VAL A 285 14.53 0.34 -14.72
CA VAL A 285 14.32 -1.08 -14.41
C VAL A 285 13.34 -1.18 -13.25
N ALA A 286 12.08 -1.49 -13.56
CA ALA A 286 10.98 -1.53 -12.59
C ALA A 286 10.89 -2.87 -11.86
N ALA A 287 11.25 -3.97 -12.52
CA ALA A 287 11.16 -5.32 -11.96
C ALA A 287 12.33 -6.21 -12.37
N VAL A 288 12.78 -7.08 -11.45
CA VAL A 288 13.84 -8.07 -11.67
C VAL A 288 13.43 -9.45 -11.17
N ARG A 289 13.67 -10.51 -11.95
CA ARG A 289 13.50 -11.91 -11.50
C ARG A 289 14.67 -12.75 -11.94
N VAL A 290 14.96 -13.80 -11.18
CA VAL A 290 16.04 -14.74 -11.46
C VAL A 290 15.42 -16.10 -11.79
N GLY A 291 15.81 -16.67 -12.93
CA GLY A 291 15.44 -18.03 -13.33
C GLY A 291 16.18 -19.08 -12.52
N SER A 292 15.74 -20.35 -12.60
CA SER A 292 16.38 -21.47 -11.89
C SER A 292 17.83 -21.76 -12.31
N SER A 293 18.26 -21.24 -13.47
CA SER A 293 19.63 -21.28 -14.00
C SER A 293 20.51 -20.11 -13.53
N GLY A 294 20.00 -19.18 -12.73
CA GLY A 294 20.69 -17.94 -12.35
C GLY A 294 20.63 -16.83 -13.40
N ASP A 295 19.88 -17.04 -14.50
CA ASP A 295 19.62 -16.01 -15.51
C ASP A 295 18.79 -14.87 -14.94
N VAL A 296 19.16 -13.63 -15.27
CA VAL A 296 18.48 -12.43 -14.79
C VAL A 296 17.53 -11.91 -15.86
N PHE A 297 16.28 -11.67 -15.48
CA PHE A 297 15.27 -11.05 -16.33
C PHE A 297 14.86 -9.71 -15.73
N VAL A 298 14.79 -8.70 -16.57
CA VAL A 298 14.43 -7.33 -16.18
C VAL A 298 13.31 -6.81 -17.06
N ALA A 299 12.48 -5.94 -16.50
CA ALA A 299 11.44 -5.23 -17.23
C ALA A 299 11.34 -3.77 -16.79
N GLY A 300 10.89 -2.91 -17.69
CA GLY A 300 10.66 -1.51 -17.38
C GLY A 300 10.40 -0.63 -18.59
N GLU A 301 11.10 0.49 -18.64
CA GLU A 301 11.00 1.55 -19.65
C GLU A 301 12.27 1.62 -20.48
N LYS A 302 12.14 1.68 -21.81
CA LYS A 302 13.27 1.91 -22.70
C LYS A 302 13.01 3.08 -23.64
N PRO A 303 13.91 4.07 -23.79
CA PRO A 303 13.66 5.24 -24.58
C PRO A 303 13.70 4.91 -26.07
N VAL A 304 12.81 5.57 -26.80
CA VAL A 304 12.84 5.55 -28.26
C VAL A 304 13.89 6.57 -28.73
N PRO A 305 14.89 6.17 -29.54
CA PRO A 305 15.95 7.07 -29.98
C PRO A 305 15.42 8.34 -30.64
N ASN A 306 15.90 9.50 -30.18
CA ASN A 306 15.50 10.84 -30.64
C ASN A 306 14.03 11.21 -30.37
N GLU A 307 13.37 10.51 -29.47
CA GLU A 307 12.00 10.81 -29.06
C GLU A 307 11.90 10.99 -27.54
N ARG A 308 10.91 11.78 -27.10
CA ARG A 308 10.60 11.97 -25.67
C ARG A 308 9.60 10.93 -25.17
N ARG A 309 9.73 9.69 -25.63
CA ARG A 309 8.81 8.58 -25.34
C ARG A 309 9.58 7.30 -25.04
N THR A 310 8.96 6.41 -24.28
CA THR A 310 9.51 5.11 -23.89
C THR A 310 8.66 3.96 -24.42
N ASN A 311 9.27 2.78 -24.53
CA ASN A 311 8.61 1.52 -24.85
C ASN A 311 8.60 0.63 -23.61
N PHE A 312 7.56 -0.18 -23.51
CA PHE A 312 7.56 -1.35 -22.64
C PHE A 312 8.71 -2.26 -23.08
N PHE A 313 9.61 -2.62 -22.17
CA PHE A 313 10.68 -3.55 -22.50
C PHE A 313 10.81 -4.70 -21.49
N VAL A 314 11.35 -5.80 -22.01
CA VAL A 314 11.81 -6.95 -21.24
C VAL A 314 13.19 -7.32 -21.78
N ALA A 315 14.12 -7.67 -20.91
CA ALA A 315 15.42 -8.21 -21.30
C ALA A 315 15.81 -9.41 -20.45
N ARG A 316 16.62 -10.28 -21.04
CA ARG A 316 17.41 -11.27 -20.31
C ARG A 316 18.86 -10.83 -20.32
N LEU A 317 19.48 -10.85 -19.15
CA LEU A 317 20.88 -10.51 -18.95
C LEU A 317 21.68 -11.78 -18.64
N GLY A 318 22.94 -11.78 -19.08
CA GLY A 318 23.90 -12.83 -18.76
C GLY A 318 24.18 -12.86 -17.27
N ALA A 319 24.07 -14.04 -16.66
CA ALA A 319 24.23 -14.20 -15.21
C ALA A 319 25.60 -13.72 -14.68
N ASN A 320 26.65 -13.77 -15.49
CA ASN A 320 28.04 -13.52 -15.08
C ASN A 320 28.56 -12.11 -15.41
N ASP A 321 27.97 -11.44 -16.40
CA ASP A 321 28.48 -10.17 -16.95
C ASP A 321 27.41 -9.08 -17.07
N GLY A 322 26.15 -9.41 -16.78
CA GLY A 322 25.01 -8.50 -16.90
C GLY A 322 24.70 -8.08 -18.34
N GLN A 323 25.39 -8.63 -19.35
CA GLN A 323 25.21 -8.19 -20.73
C GLN A 323 23.87 -8.69 -21.28
N PRO A 324 23.16 -7.90 -22.11
CA PRO A 324 21.90 -8.34 -22.68
C PRO A 324 22.12 -9.54 -23.59
N VAL A 325 21.53 -10.68 -23.22
CA VAL A 325 21.43 -11.87 -24.07
C VAL A 325 20.38 -11.62 -25.15
N TRP A 326 19.26 -11.04 -24.74
CA TRP A 326 18.24 -10.50 -25.65
C TRP A 326 17.50 -9.34 -24.98
N THR A 327 16.93 -8.48 -25.82
CA THR A 327 16.02 -7.41 -25.41
C THR A 327 14.82 -7.41 -26.35
N ARG A 328 13.62 -7.34 -25.77
CA ARG A 328 12.36 -7.18 -26.50
C ARG A 328 11.69 -5.88 -26.08
N GLU A 329 11.40 -5.05 -27.06
CA GLU A 329 10.54 -3.88 -26.91
C GLU A 329 9.16 -4.20 -27.48
N LEU A 330 8.12 -3.75 -26.77
CA LEU A 330 6.75 -3.72 -27.26
C LEU A 330 6.42 -2.25 -27.54
N PRO A 331 6.42 -1.84 -28.82
CA PRO A 331 6.31 -0.44 -29.17
C PRO A 331 4.92 0.10 -28.88
N SER A 332 4.86 1.25 -28.23
CA SER A 332 3.63 2.05 -28.19
C SER A 332 3.48 2.79 -29.52
N THR A 333 2.33 2.65 -30.17
CA THR A 333 2.07 3.27 -31.48
C THR A 333 2.02 4.81 -31.43
N VAL A 334 1.79 5.35 -30.24
CA VAL A 334 1.64 6.77 -29.86
C VAL A 334 1.99 6.85 -28.37
N GLY A 335 2.47 7.98 -27.82
CA GLY A 335 2.78 8.05 -26.37
C GLY A 335 3.89 7.09 -25.87
N SER A 336 4.02 6.98 -24.54
CA SER A 336 5.01 6.11 -23.88
C SER A 336 4.36 4.82 -23.38
N GLY A 337 5.05 3.69 -23.48
CA GLY A 337 4.71 2.43 -22.81
C GLY A 337 5.76 2.06 -21.78
N ARG A 338 5.38 1.21 -20.81
CA ARG A 338 6.29 0.70 -19.78
C ARG A 338 5.80 -0.60 -19.17
N ALA A 339 6.74 -1.46 -18.77
CA ALA A 339 6.46 -2.56 -17.87
C ALA A 339 6.62 -2.11 -16.41
N GLU A 340 5.72 -2.52 -15.52
CA GLU A 340 5.76 -2.24 -14.09
C GLU A 340 6.11 -3.48 -13.27
N ALA A 341 5.77 -4.67 -13.78
CA ALA A 341 5.98 -5.93 -13.08
C ALA A 341 6.42 -7.06 -14.02
N LEU A 342 7.11 -8.05 -13.44
CA LEU A 342 7.58 -9.25 -14.11
C LEU A 342 7.48 -10.46 -13.18
N THR A 343 7.10 -11.61 -13.74
CA THR A 343 7.17 -12.93 -13.10
C THR A 343 7.68 -13.95 -14.12
N LEU A 344 8.15 -15.09 -13.63
CA LEU A 344 8.45 -16.26 -14.44
C LEU A 344 7.33 -17.29 -14.26
N ASP A 345 6.95 -17.98 -15.32
CA ASP A 345 6.03 -19.11 -15.25
C ASP A 345 6.76 -20.40 -14.81
N PRO A 346 6.06 -21.52 -14.58
CA PRO A 346 6.69 -22.77 -14.13
C PRO A 346 7.74 -23.37 -15.07
N ILE A 347 7.75 -23.02 -16.35
CA ILE A 347 8.78 -23.46 -17.31
C ILE A 347 9.91 -22.42 -17.47
N GLY A 348 9.81 -21.30 -16.76
CA GLY A 348 10.78 -20.22 -16.74
C GLY A 348 10.53 -19.12 -17.77
N ASP A 349 9.44 -19.19 -18.55
CA ASP A 349 9.09 -18.13 -19.49
C ASP A 349 8.71 -16.84 -18.77
N VAL A 350 8.98 -15.72 -19.42
CA VAL A 350 8.78 -14.40 -18.82
C VAL A 350 7.36 -13.94 -19.07
N VAL A 351 6.69 -13.49 -18.01
CA VAL A 351 5.42 -12.77 -18.11
C VAL A 351 5.61 -11.39 -17.50
N ALA A 352 5.35 -10.35 -18.28
CA ALA A 352 5.49 -8.96 -17.85
C ALA A 352 4.16 -8.21 -18.00
N ALA A 353 3.90 -7.28 -17.09
CA ALA A 353 2.69 -6.46 -17.05
C ALA A 353 3.03 -4.98 -16.96
N GLY A 354 2.17 -4.15 -17.53
CA GLY A 354 2.33 -2.69 -17.57
C GLY A 354 1.32 -2.05 -18.50
N THR A 355 1.79 -1.11 -19.32
CA THR A 355 0.98 -0.39 -20.28
C THR A 355 1.68 -0.18 -21.62
N ILE A 356 0.88 -0.22 -22.70
CA ILE A 356 1.22 0.32 -24.01
C ILE A 356 0.10 1.27 -24.44
N VAL A 357 0.36 2.10 -25.43
CA VAL A 357 -0.64 3.02 -25.97
C VAL A 357 -0.91 2.65 -27.43
N ASN A 358 -2.17 2.31 -27.71
CA ASN A 358 -2.63 1.92 -29.04
C ASN A 358 -3.67 2.90 -29.61
N PRO A 359 -3.79 3.04 -30.94
CA PRO A 359 -4.68 4.02 -31.57
C PRO A 359 -6.15 3.55 -31.57
N GLN A 360 -6.41 2.33 -31.08
CA GLN A 360 -7.67 1.62 -31.24
C GLN A 360 -8.80 2.20 -30.37
N ASN A 361 -8.49 2.93 -29.29
CA ASN A 361 -9.52 3.42 -28.36
C ASN A 361 -10.11 4.78 -28.79
N ASN A 362 -9.38 5.60 -29.57
CA ASN A 362 -9.94 6.75 -30.28
C ASN A 362 -8.91 7.35 -31.26
N PRO A 363 -9.14 7.36 -32.58
CA PRO A 363 -8.23 8.05 -33.51
C PRO A 363 -8.17 9.57 -33.28
N ALA A 364 -9.14 10.16 -32.57
CA ALA A 364 -9.11 11.57 -32.17
C ALA A 364 -8.31 11.84 -30.88
N PHE A 365 -8.06 10.83 -30.04
CA PHE A 365 -7.30 10.95 -28.78
C PHE A 365 -6.41 9.72 -28.57
N PRO A 366 -5.29 9.62 -29.30
CA PRO A 366 -4.43 8.44 -29.33
C PRO A 366 -3.49 8.36 -28.11
N THR A 367 -3.96 8.75 -26.92
CA THR A 367 -3.14 8.81 -25.69
C THR A 367 -3.65 7.91 -24.57
N ALA A 368 -4.61 7.03 -24.87
CA ALA A 368 -5.15 6.08 -23.90
C ALA A 368 -4.16 4.94 -23.63
N PHE A 369 -3.94 4.66 -22.35
CA PHE A 369 -3.10 3.56 -21.88
C PHE A 369 -3.92 2.27 -21.86
N ASP A 370 -3.36 1.18 -22.39
CA ASP A 370 -3.98 -0.15 -22.35
C ASP A 370 -3.37 -0.99 -21.24
N PHE A 371 -4.22 -1.70 -20.50
CA PHE A 371 -3.83 -2.76 -19.57
C PHE A 371 -3.14 -3.87 -20.34
N THR A 372 -1.82 -3.99 -20.19
CA THR A 372 -1.00 -4.86 -21.03
C THR A 372 -0.33 -5.96 -20.24
N VAL A 373 -0.44 -7.19 -20.76
CA VAL A 373 0.30 -8.36 -20.27
C VAL A 373 0.92 -9.08 -21.45
N ALA A 374 2.21 -9.37 -21.39
CA ALA A 374 2.92 -10.07 -22.45
C ALA A 374 3.69 -11.27 -21.91
N LYS A 375 3.66 -12.38 -22.65
CA LYS A 375 4.48 -13.57 -22.37
C LYS A 375 5.54 -13.78 -23.44
N LEU A 376 6.76 -14.02 -23.01
CA LEU A 376 7.92 -14.19 -23.86
C LEU A 376 8.64 -15.51 -23.54
N ALA A 377 9.13 -16.18 -24.57
CA ALA A 377 10.01 -17.32 -24.42
C ALA A 377 11.33 -16.89 -23.75
N ALA A 378 11.67 -17.47 -22.59
CA ALA A 378 12.84 -17.02 -21.82
C ALA A 378 14.18 -17.17 -22.56
N MET A 379 14.29 -18.17 -23.43
CA MET A 379 15.53 -18.44 -24.16
C MET A 379 15.77 -17.49 -25.34
N THR A 380 14.72 -17.06 -26.03
CA THR A 380 14.83 -16.34 -27.31
C THR A 380 14.29 -14.92 -27.27
N GLY A 381 13.48 -14.56 -26.26
CA GLY A 381 12.73 -13.30 -26.26
C GLY A 381 11.61 -13.24 -27.31
N GLU A 382 11.23 -14.40 -27.87
CA GLU A 382 10.09 -14.49 -28.78
C GLU A 382 8.79 -14.25 -28.03
N LEU A 383 7.99 -13.31 -28.53
CA LEU A 383 6.64 -13.06 -28.00
C LEU A 383 5.77 -14.28 -28.27
N LYS A 384 5.27 -14.93 -27.21
CA LYS A 384 4.31 -16.03 -27.31
C LYS A 384 2.91 -15.50 -27.49
N TRP A 385 2.53 -14.54 -26.66
CA TRP A 385 1.26 -13.82 -26.76
C TRP A 385 1.35 -12.46 -26.07
N ILE A 386 0.44 -11.57 -26.45
CA ILE A 386 0.20 -10.28 -25.81
C ILE A 386 -1.31 -10.11 -25.60
N PHE A 387 -1.68 -9.70 -24.41
CA PHE A 387 -3.01 -9.21 -24.06
C PHE A 387 -2.93 -7.69 -23.92
N SER A 388 -3.82 -6.97 -24.61
CA SER A 388 -3.99 -5.53 -24.53
C SER A 388 -5.47 -5.27 -24.35
N GLY A 389 -5.86 -4.93 -23.12
CA GLY A 389 -7.24 -4.60 -22.77
C GLY A 389 -7.38 -3.13 -22.45
N SER A 390 -8.54 -2.57 -22.72
CA SER A 390 -8.88 -1.20 -22.33
C SER A 390 -10.25 -1.15 -21.68
N GLY A 391 -10.41 -0.19 -20.76
CA GLY A 391 -11.70 0.21 -20.24
C GLY A 391 -12.55 0.88 -21.32
N THR A 392 -13.82 1.10 -21.01
CA THR A 392 -14.78 1.69 -21.95
C THR A 392 -14.68 3.22 -22.06
N ALA A 393 -13.90 3.90 -21.22
CA ALA A 393 -13.70 5.35 -21.28
C ALA A 393 -12.83 5.77 -22.48
N SER A 394 -13.19 6.90 -23.12
CA SER A 394 -12.54 7.35 -24.36
C SER A 394 -11.12 7.89 -24.23
N ASN A 395 -10.63 8.08 -23.00
CA ASN A 395 -9.28 8.53 -22.65
C ASN A 395 -8.76 7.71 -21.45
N SER A 396 -9.01 6.40 -21.48
CA SER A 396 -8.72 5.52 -20.37
C SER A 396 -7.23 5.49 -20.02
N GLY A 397 -6.96 5.46 -18.73
CA GLY A 397 -5.63 5.28 -18.16
C GLY A 397 -5.44 3.86 -17.65
N ASP A 398 -5.61 2.85 -18.51
CA ASP A 398 -5.59 1.45 -18.06
C ASP A 398 -4.15 0.95 -17.90
N ILE A 399 -3.81 0.45 -16.71
CA ILE A 399 -2.44 0.03 -16.39
C ILE A 399 -2.48 -1.28 -15.61
N ALA A 400 -1.67 -2.26 -16.02
CA ALA A 400 -1.42 -3.46 -15.24
C ALA A 400 -0.21 -3.25 -14.32
N HIS A 401 -0.45 -3.07 -13.01
CA HIS A 401 0.61 -2.81 -12.03
C HIS A 401 1.34 -4.06 -11.57
N ALA A 402 0.66 -5.22 -11.57
CA ALA A 402 1.21 -6.45 -11.02
C ALA A 402 0.83 -7.69 -11.81
N VAL A 403 1.68 -8.71 -11.71
CA VAL A 403 1.49 -10.01 -12.36
C VAL A 403 2.00 -11.16 -11.50
N ALA A 404 1.28 -12.27 -11.50
CA ALA A 404 1.66 -13.53 -10.87
C ALA A 404 1.30 -14.72 -11.78
N THR A 405 1.93 -15.87 -11.57
CA THR A 405 1.59 -17.11 -12.28
C THR A 405 1.30 -18.24 -11.31
N ASP A 406 0.36 -19.11 -11.65
CA ASP A 406 0.12 -20.33 -10.87
C ASP A 406 0.93 -21.53 -11.39
N GLY A 407 0.82 -22.66 -10.69
CA GLY A 407 1.52 -23.90 -11.05
C GLY A 407 1.09 -24.52 -12.39
N ASN A 408 -0.03 -24.08 -12.99
CA ASN A 408 -0.43 -24.49 -14.34
C ASN A 408 0.14 -23.54 -15.41
N GLY A 409 0.77 -22.44 -14.99
CA GLY A 409 1.29 -21.38 -15.85
C GLY A 409 0.23 -20.37 -16.28
N ASP A 410 -0.99 -20.42 -15.73
CA ASP A 410 -1.98 -19.37 -15.93
C ASP A 410 -1.52 -18.08 -15.24
N VAL A 411 -1.90 -16.95 -15.83
CA VAL A 411 -1.40 -15.63 -15.44
C VAL A 411 -2.51 -14.86 -14.74
N TYR A 412 -2.20 -14.25 -13.60
CA TYR A 412 -3.07 -13.30 -12.91
C TYR A 412 -2.43 -11.93 -13.04
N ALA A 413 -3.21 -10.93 -13.43
CA ALA A 413 -2.76 -9.56 -13.52
C ALA A 413 -3.72 -8.66 -12.75
N ALA A 414 -3.18 -7.63 -12.12
CA ALA A 414 -3.95 -6.65 -11.37
C ALA A 414 -3.49 -5.23 -11.70
N GLY A 415 -4.43 -4.30 -11.65
CA GLY A 415 -4.18 -2.91 -12.00
C GLY A 415 -5.41 -2.03 -11.89
N GLU A 416 -5.52 -1.09 -12.82
CA GLU A 416 -6.63 -0.15 -12.94
C GLU A 416 -7.21 -0.18 -14.36
N VAL A 417 -8.54 -0.04 -14.45
CA VAL A 417 -9.26 0.15 -15.72
C VAL A 417 -10.22 1.33 -15.60
N ASP A 418 -10.32 2.17 -16.62
CA ASP A 418 -11.20 3.35 -16.63
C ASP A 418 -12.44 3.09 -17.49
N ASP A 419 -13.58 2.91 -16.82
CA ASP A 419 -14.86 2.58 -17.42
C ASP A 419 -15.83 3.76 -17.44
N THR A 420 -16.64 3.82 -18.50
CA THR A 420 -17.67 4.85 -18.64
C THR A 420 -18.77 4.65 -17.59
N GLY A 421 -18.72 5.46 -16.53
CA GLY A 421 -19.77 5.58 -15.52
C GLY A 421 -19.30 5.27 -14.11
N THR A 422 -18.32 4.38 -13.96
CA THR A 422 -17.66 4.03 -12.68
C THR A 422 -16.36 4.83 -12.52
N GLY A 423 -15.64 5.06 -13.61
CA GLY A 423 -14.34 5.72 -13.62
C GLY A 423 -13.23 4.67 -13.49
N ILE A 424 -12.16 5.02 -12.78
CA ILE A 424 -11.02 4.14 -12.57
C ILE A 424 -11.36 3.12 -11.48
N ASP A 425 -11.46 1.86 -11.90
CA ASP A 425 -11.83 0.69 -11.10
C ASP A 425 -10.63 -0.21 -10.80
N PHE A 426 -10.62 -0.82 -9.60
CA PHE A 426 -9.64 -1.82 -9.20
C PHE A 426 -9.88 -3.06 -10.05
N ALA A 427 -8.91 -3.46 -10.88
CA ALA A 427 -9.10 -4.54 -11.83
C ALA A 427 -8.22 -5.75 -11.51
N VAL A 428 -8.81 -6.95 -11.64
CA VAL A 428 -8.07 -8.22 -11.60
C VAL A 428 -8.56 -9.12 -12.72
N LEU A 429 -7.63 -9.79 -13.38
CA LEU A 429 -7.95 -10.74 -14.44
C LEU A 429 -7.05 -11.96 -14.40
N LYS A 430 -7.56 -13.06 -14.93
CA LYS A 430 -6.82 -14.29 -15.20
C LYS A 430 -6.77 -14.58 -16.69
N LEU A 431 -5.58 -14.85 -17.21
CA LEU A 431 -5.32 -15.25 -18.57
C LEU A 431 -4.86 -16.70 -18.62
N ASN A 432 -5.26 -17.40 -19.67
CA ASN A 432 -4.73 -18.70 -20.01
C ASN A 432 -3.23 -18.60 -20.30
N GLY A 433 -2.42 -19.39 -19.60
CA GLY A 433 -0.97 -19.33 -19.68
C GLY A 433 -0.38 -19.61 -21.07
N ALA A 434 -1.08 -20.39 -21.88
CA ALA A 434 -0.62 -20.81 -23.20
C ALA A 434 -1.07 -19.86 -24.32
N THR A 435 -2.28 -19.30 -24.22
CA THR A 435 -2.89 -18.53 -25.31
C THR A 435 -3.04 -17.03 -25.02
N GLY A 436 -2.94 -16.60 -23.76
CA GLY A 436 -3.23 -15.23 -23.35
C GLY A 436 -4.72 -14.87 -23.38
N GLN A 437 -5.61 -15.84 -23.56
CA GLN A 437 -7.06 -15.61 -23.54
C GLN A 437 -7.55 -15.35 -22.12
N VAL A 438 -8.45 -14.38 -21.93
CA VAL A 438 -9.11 -14.12 -20.65
C VAL A 438 -9.93 -15.35 -20.24
N LEU A 439 -9.60 -15.91 -19.07
CA LEU A 439 -10.39 -16.96 -18.42
C LEU A 439 -11.49 -16.34 -17.56
N TRP A 440 -11.16 -15.27 -16.84
CA TRP A 440 -12.09 -14.41 -16.12
C TRP A 440 -11.46 -13.04 -15.88
N ASN A 441 -12.30 -12.04 -15.66
CA ASN A 441 -11.93 -10.73 -15.13
C ASN A 441 -12.99 -10.26 -14.13
N ASP A 442 -12.60 -9.41 -13.19
CA ASP A 442 -13.50 -8.80 -12.22
C ASP A 442 -12.98 -7.42 -11.81
N THR A 443 -13.87 -6.56 -11.33
CA THR A 443 -13.53 -5.22 -10.85
C THR A 443 -14.12 -4.92 -9.49
N ILE A 444 -13.45 -4.05 -8.72
CA ILE A 444 -13.97 -3.49 -7.47
C ILE A 444 -14.08 -1.98 -7.65
N ASP A 445 -15.31 -1.50 -7.71
CA ASP A 445 -15.64 -0.07 -7.71
C ASP A 445 -15.94 0.39 -6.28
N GLY A 446 -15.27 1.46 -5.88
CA GLY A 446 -15.51 2.15 -4.63
C GLY A 446 -16.87 2.87 -4.61
N SER A 447 -17.36 3.23 -3.42
CA SER A 447 -18.65 3.92 -3.32
C SER A 447 -18.64 5.38 -3.82
N PHE A 448 -17.50 5.91 -4.24
CA PHE A 448 -17.35 7.27 -4.76
C PHE A 448 -17.11 7.29 -6.27
N GLY A 449 -18.14 7.60 -7.06
CA GLY A 449 -18.05 7.67 -8.53
C GLY A 449 -17.37 8.94 -9.09
N GLY A 450 -16.20 9.33 -8.58
CA GLY A 450 -15.46 10.52 -9.03
C GLY A 450 -13.99 10.24 -9.36
N VAL A 451 -13.55 10.79 -10.49
CA VAL A 451 -12.38 10.33 -11.28
C VAL A 451 -10.98 10.60 -10.70
N VAL A 452 -10.82 11.45 -9.69
CA VAL A 452 -9.50 12.08 -9.41
C VAL A 452 -8.53 11.23 -8.59
N GLU A 453 -8.98 10.13 -7.99
CA GLU A 453 -8.19 9.33 -7.02
C GLU A 453 -8.61 7.85 -7.09
N GLY A 454 -8.87 7.30 -8.28
CA GLY A 454 -9.50 6.00 -8.56
C GLY A 454 -9.18 4.77 -7.70
N ASP A 455 -9.95 3.71 -7.90
CA ASP A 455 -9.75 2.40 -7.30
C ASP A 455 -8.62 1.66 -8.03
N ILE A 456 -7.59 1.22 -7.31
CA ILE A 456 -6.39 0.65 -7.94
C ILE A 456 -5.98 -0.62 -7.23
N ALA A 457 -5.75 -1.68 -8.00
CA ALA A 457 -5.04 -2.86 -7.56
C ALA A 457 -3.54 -2.69 -7.84
N VAL A 458 -2.72 -2.52 -6.81
CA VAL A 458 -1.27 -2.35 -6.96
C VAL A 458 -0.51 -3.68 -6.95
N GLY A 459 -1.19 -4.77 -6.57
CA GLY A 459 -0.55 -6.06 -6.37
C GLY A 459 -1.49 -7.25 -6.50
N VAL A 460 -0.90 -8.39 -6.91
CA VAL A 460 -1.55 -9.70 -6.97
C VAL A 460 -0.58 -10.79 -6.59
N ALA A 461 -1.06 -11.82 -5.89
CA ALA A 461 -0.27 -13.00 -5.52
C ALA A 461 -1.14 -14.26 -5.54
N VAL A 462 -0.60 -15.35 -6.06
CA VAL A 462 -1.24 -16.67 -5.96
C VAL A 462 -0.98 -17.20 -4.55
N GLY A 463 -2.06 -17.46 -3.82
CA GLY A 463 -2.02 -18.00 -2.47
C GLY A 463 -2.12 -19.53 -2.43
N THR A 464 -2.30 -20.07 -1.24
CA THR A 464 -2.71 -21.47 -1.09
C THR A 464 -4.07 -21.67 -1.79
N PRO A 465 -4.19 -22.61 -2.74
CA PRO A 465 -5.45 -22.87 -3.43
C PRO A 465 -6.62 -23.06 -2.46
N PRO A 466 -7.81 -22.54 -2.78
CA PRO A 466 -8.22 -21.97 -4.08
C PRO A 466 -8.00 -20.46 -4.23
N ASN A 467 -7.13 -19.81 -3.43
CA ASN A 467 -7.11 -18.35 -3.31
C ASN A 467 -6.06 -17.66 -4.20
N VAL A 468 -6.48 -16.55 -4.81
CA VAL A 468 -5.60 -15.47 -5.28
C VAL A 468 -5.88 -14.23 -4.46
N TYR A 469 -4.84 -13.52 -4.08
CA TYR A 469 -4.94 -12.25 -3.35
C TYR A 469 -4.68 -11.09 -4.29
N ALA A 470 -5.47 -10.02 -4.18
CA ALA A 470 -5.21 -8.74 -4.79
C ALA A 470 -5.30 -7.63 -3.73
N TRP A 471 -4.50 -6.57 -3.87
CA TRP A 471 -4.50 -5.49 -2.88
C TRP A 471 -4.21 -4.14 -3.51
N GLY A 472 -4.62 -3.08 -2.81
CA GLY A 472 -4.38 -1.69 -3.19
C GLY A 472 -5.31 -0.77 -2.43
N ARG A 473 -6.12 -0.01 -3.16
CA ARG A 473 -7.01 1.00 -2.58
C ARG A 473 -8.34 1.11 -3.30
N THR A 474 -9.37 1.51 -2.56
CA THR A 474 -10.65 1.95 -3.13
C THR A 474 -11.10 3.28 -2.54
N LYS A 475 -11.84 4.10 -3.27
CA LYS A 475 -12.35 5.39 -2.83
C LYS A 475 -13.81 5.29 -2.44
N ASN A 476 -14.09 5.64 -1.19
CA ASN A 476 -15.40 5.49 -0.60
C ASN A 476 -15.97 6.79 -0.04
N ASN A 477 -17.29 6.90 -0.13
CA ASN A 477 -18.05 8.01 0.42
C ASN A 477 -17.97 8.00 1.95
N GLY A 478 -17.34 9.03 2.52
CA GLY A 478 -17.27 9.25 3.97
C GLY A 478 -15.98 8.80 4.65
N THR A 479 -15.18 7.96 3.98
CA THR A 479 -13.90 7.44 4.50
C THR A 479 -12.68 7.83 3.64
N GLY A 480 -12.90 8.35 2.43
CA GLY A 480 -11.81 8.81 1.57
C GLY A 480 -11.24 7.66 0.74
N VAL A 481 -9.92 7.61 0.58
CA VAL A 481 -9.24 6.48 -0.07
C VAL A 481 -8.89 5.48 1.03
N ASP A 482 -9.43 4.28 0.88
CA ASP A 482 -9.37 3.20 1.83
C ASP A 482 -8.46 2.09 1.31
N TRP A 483 -7.81 1.43 2.25
CA TRP A 483 -7.00 0.26 1.98
C TRP A 483 -7.89 -0.94 1.67
N THR A 484 -7.62 -1.63 0.56
CA THR A 484 -8.44 -2.76 0.09
C THR A 484 -7.61 -4.00 -0.16
N VAL A 485 -8.08 -5.14 0.36
CA VAL A 485 -7.51 -6.47 0.14
C VAL A 485 -8.63 -7.41 -0.27
N ALA A 486 -8.45 -8.13 -1.36
CA ALA A 486 -9.44 -9.06 -1.90
C ALA A 486 -8.84 -10.45 -2.03
N THR A 487 -9.64 -11.46 -1.74
CA THR A 487 -9.43 -12.84 -2.19
C THR A 487 -10.38 -13.16 -3.32
N ILE A 488 -9.86 -13.91 -4.28
CA ILE A 488 -10.56 -14.31 -5.50
C ILE A 488 -10.43 -15.82 -5.63
N ASP A 489 -11.54 -16.48 -5.94
CA ASP A 489 -11.52 -17.90 -6.30
C ASP A 489 -10.79 -18.10 -7.64
N THR A 490 -9.70 -18.86 -7.61
CA THR A 490 -8.86 -19.15 -8.79
C THR A 490 -9.60 -19.73 -9.99
N SER A 491 -10.71 -20.44 -9.78
CA SER A 491 -11.45 -21.15 -10.81
C SER A 491 -12.59 -20.35 -11.41
N THR A 492 -13.31 -19.59 -10.59
CA THR A 492 -14.50 -18.83 -11.03
C THR A 492 -14.23 -17.35 -11.22
N GLY A 493 -13.14 -16.82 -10.67
CA GLY A 493 -12.88 -15.38 -10.62
C GLY A 493 -13.80 -14.64 -9.65
N THR A 494 -14.58 -15.35 -8.84
CA THR A 494 -15.56 -14.73 -7.95
C THR A 494 -14.85 -14.02 -6.81
N LEU A 495 -14.99 -12.70 -6.77
CA LEU A 495 -14.79 -11.90 -5.55
C LEU A 495 -15.83 -12.29 -4.52
N GLY A 496 -15.43 -12.36 -3.26
CA GLY A 496 -16.40 -12.67 -2.22
C GLY A 496 -16.86 -11.48 -1.40
N GLY A 497 -17.50 -11.76 -0.27
CA GLY A 497 -18.27 -10.76 0.47
C GLY A 497 -17.42 -9.57 0.94
N VAL A 498 -17.91 -8.36 0.70
CA VAL A 498 -17.25 -7.13 1.17
C VAL A 498 -17.51 -6.94 2.66
N THR A 499 -16.44 -7.00 3.44
CA THR A 499 -16.38 -6.66 4.85
C THR A 499 -15.80 -5.26 5.00
N LEU A 500 -16.64 -4.31 5.41
CA LEU A 500 -16.18 -2.98 5.82
C LEU A 500 -15.74 -3.05 7.28
N VAL A 501 -14.47 -2.79 7.54
CA VAL A 501 -13.95 -2.75 8.92
C VAL A 501 -14.16 -1.34 9.47
N PRO A 502 -14.97 -1.16 10.54
CA PRO A 502 -15.21 0.15 11.11
C PRO A 502 -13.91 0.77 11.63
N VAL A 503 -13.75 2.07 11.43
CA VAL A 503 -12.61 2.82 11.98
C VAL A 503 -12.74 2.86 13.50
N CYS A 504 -11.91 2.08 14.19
CA CYS A 504 -11.79 2.14 15.64
C CYS A 504 -10.91 3.35 15.98
N ASN A 505 -11.54 4.50 16.26
CA ASN A 505 -10.82 5.76 16.52
C ASN A 505 -10.15 5.82 17.89
N THR A 506 -10.45 4.87 18.78
CA THR A 506 -9.85 4.74 20.10
C THR A 506 -9.95 3.28 20.50
N ASP A 507 -8.88 2.54 20.31
CA ASP A 507 -8.55 1.60 21.36
C ASP A 507 -8.01 2.44 22.53
N LEU A 508 -8.59 2.28 23.71
CA LEU A 508 -8.10 2.93 24.92
C LEU A 508 -6.79 2.26 25.40
N GLU A 509 -6.42 1.12 24.79
CA GLU A 509 -5.28 0.26 25.07
C GLU A 509 -4.18 0.36 24.01
N CYS A 510 -3.87 1.54 23.46
CA CYS A 510 -2.71 1.76 22.55
C CYS A 510 -1.33 1.55 23.22
N ALA A 511 -1.16 0.49 24.02
CA ALA A 511 0.08 -0.01 24.60
C ALA A 511 0.16 -1.54 24.64
N ASP A 512 -0.86 -2.32 24.23
CA ASP A 512 -0.74 -3.77 24.13
C ASP A 512 -1.13 -4.32 22.75
N THR A 513 -0.70 -5.55 22.53
CA THR A 513 -0.53 -6.23 21.25
C THR A 513 -1.77 -7.07 20.88
N ASP A 514 -2.95 -6.66 21.31
CA ASP A 514 -4.14 -7.51 21.22
C ASP A 514 -4.99 -7.22 19.97
N ALA A 515 -5.72 -8.25 19.54
CA ALA A 515 -6.58 -8.20 18.36
C ALA A 515 -7.70 -7.18 18.51
N CYS A 516 -8.13 -6.55 17.41
CA CYS A 516 -9.35 -5.74 17.37
C CYS A 516 -10.59 -6.63 17.61
N SER A 517 -10.81 -7.03 18.85
CA SER A 517 -12.05 -7.65 19.27
C SER A 517 -13.08 -6.55 19.56
N ALA A 518 -14.35 -6.84 19.33
CA ALA A 518 -15.45 -5.94 19.67
C ALA A 518 -15.55 -5.64 21.19
N GLU A 519 -14.67 -6.21 22.02
CA GLU A 519 -14.77 -6.20 23.48
C GLU A 519 -14.18 -4.95 24.16
N ALA A 520 -13.42 -4.09 23.46
CA ALA A 520 -12.91 -2.82 24.00
C ALA A 520 -13.62 -1.56 23.48
N CYS A 521 -14.76 -1.68 22.79
CA CYS A 521 -15.68 -0.55 22.61
C CYS A 521 -16.47 -0.26 23.90
N THR A 522 -15.80 -0.20 25.06
CA THR A 522 -16.42 0.17 26.32
C THR A 522 -16.54 1.68 26.42
N THR A 523 -17.73 2.16 26.08
CA THR A 523 -18.45 3.19 26.84
C THR A 523 -17.79 4.57 26.99
N VAL A 524 -17.28 5.14 25.91
CA VAL A 524 -17.37 6.60 25.70
C VAL A 524 -18.02 6.88 24.35
N GLY A 525 -19.29 6.48 24.26
CA GLY A 525 -20.31 7.06 23.39
C GLY A 525 -20.09 6.95 21.88
N CYS A 526 -20.48 5.82 21.29
CA CYS A 526 -21.48 5.79 20.22
C CYS A 526 -21.82 4.34 19.87
N SER A 527 -22.94 3.81 20.40
CA SER A 527 -23.59 2.67 19.76
C SER A 527 -24.40 3.20 18.57
N ILE A 528 -24.23 2.60 17.40
CA ILE A 528 -25.14 2.79 16.27
C ILE A 528 -26.37 1.94 16.58
N SER A 529 -27.17 2.39 17.54
CA SER A 529 -28.52 1.88 17.76
C SER A 529 -29.45 3.08 17.86
N GLN A 530 -30.03 3.43 16.71
CA GLN A 530 -31.16 4.32 16.50
C GLN A 530 -30.89 5.84 16.70
N ALA A 531 -30.92 6.54 15.56
CA ALA A 531 -31.37 7.93 15.40
C ALA A 531 -30.70 9.02 16.27
N VAL A 532 -29.36 9.06 16.31
CA VAL A 532 -28.62 10.25 16.75
C VAL A 532 -27.68 10.71 15.63
N ASP A 533 -27.78 11.99 15.22
CA ASP A 533 -26.91 12.58 14.20
C ASP A 533 -25.42 12.41 14.58
N PHE A 534 -24.64 11.78 13.68
CA PHE A 534 -23.20 11.49 13.83
C PHE A 534 -22.37 12.72 14.27
N GLU A 535 -22.76 13.91 13.85
CA GLU A 535 -22.12 15.17 14.21
C GLU A 535 -22.31 15.55 15.69
N VAL A 536 -23.45 15.22 16.29
CA VAL A 536 -23.71 15.47 17.72
C VAL A 536 -22.77 14.64 18.58
N CYS A 537 -22.50 13.40 18.17
CA CYS A 537 -21.56 12.50 18.84
C CYS A 537 -20.12 13.08 18.79
N ARG A 538 -19.66 13.50 17.60
CA ARG A 538 -18.33 14.12 17.41
C ARG A 538 -18.13 15.40 18.21
N VAL A 539 -19.10 16.33 18.18
CA VAL A 539 -19.01 17.60 18.94
C VAL A 539 -18.99 17.35 20.45
N SER A 540 -19.67 16.30 20.92
CA SER A 540 -19.72 15.90 22.33
C SER A 540 -18.38 15.32 22.80
N GLY A 541 -17.79 14.41 22.03
CA GLY A 541 -16.45 13.88 22.29
C GLY A 541 -15.40 14.99 22.33
N ALA A 542 -15.45 15.90 21.35
CA ALA A 542 -14.58 17.07 21.29
C ALA A 542 -14.71 18.01 22.49
N ALA A 543 -15.93 18.23 22.97
CA ALA A 543 -16.17 19.08 24.13
C ALA A 543 -15.64 18.45 25.43
N THR A 544 -15.65 17.13 25.52
CA THR A 544 -15.22 16.35 26.69
C THR A 544 -13.70 16.25 26.74
N ALA A 545 -13.04 15.99 25.62
CA ALA A 545 -11.58 15.90 25.54
C ALA A 545 -10.87 17.21 25.95
N LEU A 546 -11.48 18.37 25.66
CA LEU A 546 -10.98 19.67 26.10
C LEU A 546 -11.13 19.95 27.61
N ASP A 547 -11.76 19.07 28.39
CA ASP A 547 -11.92 19.23 29.83
C ASP A 547 -10.62 18.93 30.58
N GLU A 548 -9.75 18.07 30.02
CA GLU A 548 -8.49 17.62 30.63
C GLU A 548 -7.29 18.51 30.29
N LEU A 549 -7.31 19.14 29.12
CA LEU A 549 -6.23 19.98 28.61
C LEU A 549 -5.78 21.12 29.55
N PRO A 550 -6.65 21.81 30.32
CA PRO A 550 -6.22 22.81 31.30
C PRO A 550 -5.30 22.28 32.40
N GLY A 551 -5.51 21.02 32.82
CA GLY A 551 -4.70 20.32 33.82
C GLY A 551 -3.32 19.97 33.28
N LEU A 552 -3.25 19.43 32.05
CA LEU A 552 -1.98 19.15 31.37
C LEU A 552 -1.17 20.42 31.12
N LEU A 553 -1.82 21.48 30.63
CA LEU A 553 -1.20 22.80 30.49
C LEU A 553 -0.70 23.34 31.84
N GLN A 554 -1.32 22.96 32.97
CA GLN A 554 -0.79 23.31 34.29
C GLN A 554 0.50 22.57 34.62
N SER A 555 0.56 21.29 34.29
CA SER A 555 1.74 20.46 34.49
C SER A 555 2.92 21.01 33.68
N VAL A 556 2.71 21.27 32.38
CA VAL A 556 3.72 21.86 31.50
C VAL A 556 4.15 23.25 31.96
N GLN A 557 3.23 24.05 32.54
CA GLN A 557 3.60 25.35 33.10
C GLN A 557 4.49 25.25 34.35
N ARG A 558 4.34 24.18 35.14
CA ARG A 558 5.19 23.92 36.31
C ARG A 558 6.57 23.45 35.87
N ALA A 559 6.64 22.59 34.85
CA ALA A 559 7.89 22.11 34.27
C ALA A 559 8.65 23.21 33.50
N HIS A 560 7.92 24.11 32.84
CA HIS A 560 8.48 25.18 31.99
C HIS A 560 7.97 26.57 32.38
N PRO A 561 8.42 27.17 33.50
CA PRO A 561 7.96 28.48 33.98
C PRO A 561 8.10 29.61 32.95
N GLN A 562 9.13 29.54 32.09
CA GLN A 562 9.40 30.46 30.98
C GLN A 562 8.28 30.52 29.94
N LEU A 563 7.47 29.46 29.82
CA LEU A 563 6.36 29.37 28.86
C LEU A 563 5.03 29.90 29.40
N LYS A 564 4.98 30.43 30.64
CA LYS A 564 3.77 30.92 31.31
C LYS A 564 2.86 31.78 30.42
N ARG A 565 3.42 32.71 29.64
CA ARG A 565 2.63 33.59 28.74
C ARG A 565 1.98 32.82 27.59
N ARG A 566 2.70 31.88 26.96
CA ARG A 566 2.17 31.02 25.87
C ARG A 566 1.11 30.06 26.41
N ILE A 567 1.35 29.47 27.57
CA ILE A 567 0.40 28.53 28.20
C ILE A 567 -0.90 29.23 28.64
N LEU A 568 -0.82 30.44 29.19
CA LEU A 568 -2.02 31.23 29.51
C LEU A 568 -2.85 31.56 28.25
N ARG A 569 -2.19 31.78 27.11
CA ARG A 569 -2.87 31.97 25.82
C ARG A 569 -3.58 30.69 25.36
N LEU A 570 -2.92 29.54 25.48
CA LEU A 570 -3.49 28.23 25.17
C LEU A 570 -4.69 27.89 26.05
N ARG A 571 -4.64 28.18 27.35
CA ARG A 571 -5.79 28.00 28.26
C ARG A 571 -7.00 28.86 27.85
N ARG A 572 -6.77 30.11 27.45
CA ARG A 572 -7.84 30.99 26.95
C ARG A 572 -8.42 30.49 25.64
N LEU A 573 -7.58 29.97 24.72
CA LEU A 573 -8.03 29.34 23.48
C LEU A 573 -8.87 28.09 23.78
N THR A 574 -8.38 27.19 24.63
CA THR A 574 -9.07 25.98 25.10
C THR A 574 -10.46 26.29 25.65
N GLN A 575 -10.56 27.27 26.58
CA GLN A 575 -11.84 27.67 27.17
C GLN A 575 -12.81 28.26 26.13
N ARG A 576 -12.29 29.00 25.14
CA ARG A 576 -13.10 29.56 24.05
C ARG A 576 -13.58 28.48 23.08
N SER A 577 -12.75 27.48 22.77
CA SER A 577 -13.11 26.34 21.93
C SER A 577 -14.20 25.49 22.60
N ARG A 578 -14.01 25.13 23.88
CA ARG A 578 -15.00 24.39 24.69
C ARG A 578 -16.36 25.09 24.75
N ARG A 579 -16.37 26.42 24.95
CA ARG A 579 -17.63 27.21 24.94
C ARG A 579 -18.35 27.14 23.60
N THR A 580 -17.61 27.17 22.49
CA THR A 580 -18.20 27.09 21.14
C THR A 580 -18.78 25.70 20.87
N LEU A 581 -18.07 24.63 21.26
CA LEU A 581 -18.56 23.26 21.12
C LEU A 581 -19.84 23.01 21.95
N ARG A 582 -19.87 23.48 23.20
CA ARG A 582 -21.07 23.38 24.04
C ARG A 582 -22.26 24.21 23.54
N GLN A 583 -22.00 25.30 22.82
CA GLN A 583 -23.04 26.07 22.15
C GLN A 583 -23.61 25.32 20.94
N LEU A 584 -22.76 24.60 20.19
CA LEU A 584 -23.18 23.75 19.07
C LEU A 584 -24.05 22.57 19.54
N LEU A 585 -23.69 21.93 20.66
CA LEU A 585 -24.49 20.83 21.24
C LEU A 585 -25.89 21.25 21.71
N ARG A 586 -26.10 22.55 21.92
CA ARG A 586 -27.43 23.10 22.27
C ARG A 586 -28.26 23.46 21.03
N ALA A 587 -27.67 23.43 19.84
CA ALA A 587 -28.38 23.70 18.59
C ALA A 587 -29.08 22.43 18.10
N ARG A 588 -30.33 22.57 17.60
CA ARG A 588 -31.14 21.45 17.09
C ARG A 588 -30.61 20.82 15.78
N ARG A 589 -29.67 21.48 15.09
CA ARG A 589 -29.05 21.00 13.84
C ARG A 589 -27.62 21.55 13.76
N ILE A 590 -26.62 20.69 13.59
CA ILE A 590 -25.19 21.04 13.67
C ILE A 590 -24.57 21.21 12.28
N ALA A 591 -25.02 20.41 11.31
CA ALA A 591 -24.51 20.33 9.95
C ALA A 591 -24.52 21.66 9.20
N GLY A 592 -23.41 21.97 8.52
CA GLY A 592 -23.30 23.12 7.62
C GLY A 592 -23.37 24.49 8.31
N THR A 593 -23.33 24.55 9.64
CA THR A 593 -23.44 25.84 10.35
C THR A 593 -22.12 26.61 10.33
N ARG A 594 -22.18 27.94 10.17
CA ARG A 594 -21.01 28.83 10.35
C ARG A 594 -20.37 28.71 11.74
N ALA A 595 -21.13 28.22 12.72
CA ALA A 595 -20.67 27.99 14.07
C ALA A 595 -19.75 26.75 14.15
N LEU A 596 -20.02 25.71 13.36
CA LEU A 596 -19.19 24.50 13.22
C LEU A 596 -17.81 24.85 12.63
N GLN A 597 -17.80 25.56 11.50
CA GLN A 597 -16.58 26.08 10.86
C GLN A 597 -15.76 27.01 11.77
N LYS A 598 -16.42 27.69 12.71
CA LYS A 598 -15.75 28.54 13.70
C LYS A 598 -15.15 27.73 14.84
N ALA A 599 -15.72 26.57 15.17
CA ALA A 599 -15.16 25.64 16.15
C ALA A 599 -13.91 24.95 15.58
N GLU A 600 -13.97 24.45 14.33
CA GLU A 600 -12.84 23.84 13.60
C GLU A 600 -11.61 24.76 13.58
N ARG A 601 -11.76 25.98 13.05
CA ARG A 601 -10.66 26.96 12.99
C ARG A 601 -10.04 27.26 14.36
N ARG A 602 -10.80 27.13 15.44
CA ARG A 602 -10.29 27.33 16.81
C ARG A 602 -9.54 26.12 17.32
N LEU A 603 -9.98 24.91 16.99
CA LEU A 603 -9.27 23.67 17.31
C LEU A 603 -7.96 23.55 16.51
N GLN A 604 -7.98 23.86 15.21
CA GLN A 604 -6.77 23.92 14.38
C GLN A 604 -5.75 24.93 14.92
N ARG A 605 -6.22 26.13 15.30
CA ARG A 605 -5.35 27.14 15.92
C ARG A 605 -4.78 26.68 17.27
N LEU A 606 -5.58 25.96 18.06
CA LEU A 606 -5.11 25.41 19.34
C LEU A 606 -4.03 24.36 19.13
N LYS A 607 -4.21 23.46 18.14
CA LYS A 607 -3.22 22.46 17.71
C LYS A 607 -1.91 23.12 17.27
N PHE A 608 -1.98 24.10 16.37
CA PHE A 608 -0.80 24.80 15.86
C PHE A 608 0.01 25.47 16.98
N GLU A 609 -0.68 26.10 17.93
CA GLU A 609 -0.02 26.75 19.07
C GLU A 609 0.58 25.76 20.08
N ILE A 610 0.12 24.50 20.13
CA ILE A 610 0.72 23.42 20.94
C ILE A 610 1.92 22.80 20.23
N VAL A 611 1.84 22.56 18.92
CA VAL A 611 2.98 22.08 18.11
C VAL A 611 4.14 23.08 18.17
N ALA A 612 3.85 24.38 18.19
CA ALA A 612 4.85 25.44 18.32
C ALA A 612 5.42 25.63 19.75
N LEU A 613 5.05 24.78 20.72
CA LEU A 613 5.66 24.81 22.05
C LEU A 613 7.05 24.14 22.02
N PRO A 614 8.08 24.80 22.55
CA PRO A 614 9.41 24.20 22.69
C PRO A 614 9.43 23.29 23.93
N VAL A 615 8.76 22.15 23.83
CA VAL A 615 8.66 21.09 24.86
C VAL A 615 9.11 19.76 24.27
N GLY A 616 9.46 18.79 25.11
CA GLY A 616 9.83 17.44 24.67
C GLY A 616 8.69 16.72 23.97
N ASP A 617 9.01 15.70 23.17
CA ASP A 617 8.02 15.01 22.34
C ASP A 617 6.94 14.31 23.18
N ASP A 618 7.28 13.72 24.33
CA ASP A 618 6.30 13.11 25.26
C ASP A 618 5.28 14.12 25.82
N GLU A 619 5.75 15.32 26.21
CA GLU A 619 4.89 16.39 26.71
C GLU A 619 4.00 16.94 25.58
N ARG A 620 4.56 17.02 24.36
CA ARG A 620 3.83 17.45 23.16
C ARG A 620 2.75 16.44 22.80
N VAL A 621 3.06 15.14 22.82
CA VAL A 621 2.12 14.05 22.56
C VAL A 621 1.02 14.03 23.62
N ALA A 622 1.33 14.17 24.90
CA ALA A 622 0.33 14.22 25.97
C ALA A 622 -0.64 15.41 25.82
N LEU A 623 -0.12 16.60 25.49
CA LEU A 623 -0.96 17.78 25.23
C LEU A 623 -1.82 17.59 23.98
N LEU A 624 -1.23 17.07 22.91
CA LEU A 624 -1.92 16.83 21.66
C LEU A 624 -3.02 15.78 21.86
N ARG A 625 -2.80 14.70 22.62
CA ARG A 625 -3.74 13.59 22.88
C ARG A 625 -5.14 14.06 23.26
N THR A 626 -5.26 15.08 24.12
CA THR A 626 -6.55 15.67 24.52
C THR A 626 -7.27 16.48 23.41
N ILE A 627 -6.56 16.86 22.35
CA ILE A 627 -7.11 17.48 21.14
C ILE A 627 -7.33 16.42 20.06
N LEU A 628 -6.57 15.31 20.10
CA LEU A 628 -6.70 14.19 19.17
C LEU A 628 -8.05 13.48 19.28
N CYS A 629 -8.68 13.47 20.45
CA CYS A 629 -10.03 12.90 20.66
C CYS A 629 -11.19 13.85 20.28
N ALA A 630 -10.93 14.94 19.54
CA ALA A 630 -11.90 16.01 19.26
C ALA A 630 -12.15 16.35 17.76
N PRO A 631 -12.38 15.39 16.84
CA PRO A 631 -12.53 15.70 15.41
C PRO A 631 -13.92 16.28 15.06
N ILE A 632 -13.94 17.34 14.24
CA ILE A 632 -15.12 17.87 13.52
C ILE A 632 -14.72 18.05 12.04
N PRO A 633 -15.53 17.62 11.06
CA PRO A 633 -15.16 17.62 9.64
C PRO A 633 -15.02 19.02 9.04
N ASP A 634 -14.09 19.18 8.10
CA ASP A 634 -14.01 20.35 7.21
C ASP A 634 -15.21 20.38 6.23
N PRO A 635 -15.74 21.57 5.87
CA PRO A 635 -16.75 21.68 4.81
C PRO A 635 -16.14 21.48 3.40
N PRO A 636 -16.94 21.05 2.41
CA PRO A 636 -16.49 20.78 1.05
C PRO A 636 -16.31 22.08 0.25
N SER A 637 -15.26 22.86 0.55
CA SER A 637 -14.67 23.87 -0.34
C SER A 637 -13.59 24.67 0.40
N CYS A 638 -12.38 24.14 0.50
CA CYS A 638 -11.20 24.95 0.75
C CYS A 638 -10.02 24.36 -0.04
N THR A 639 -9.89 24.79 -1.29
CA THR A 639 -8.64 24.69 -2.04
C THR A 639 -7.58 25.50 -1.29
N LEU A 640 -6.69 24.81 -0.57
CA LEU A 640 -5.47 25.41 -0.05
C LEU A 640 -4.55 25.70 -1.25
N ARG A 641 -4.61 26.94 -1.76
CA ARG A 641 -3.54 27.49 -2.59
C ARG A 641 -2.25 27.47 -1.76
N TYR A 642 -1.30 26.64 -2.17
CA TYR A 642 0.09 26.70 -1.74
C TYR A 642 0.61 28.14 -1.87
N LEU A 643 0.76 28.84 -0.75
CA LEU A 643 1.55 30.06 -0.70
C LEU A 643 3.02 29.65 -0.56
N ARG A 644 3.76 29.74 -1.67
CA ARG A 644 5.23 29.70 -1.68
C ARG A 644 5.73 30.78 -0.70
N TRP A 645 6.45 30.34 0.33
CA TRP A 645 7.18 31.22 1.23
C TRP A 645 8.58 31.42 0.63
N THR A 646 8.82 32.57 0.01
CA THR A 646 10.16 33.01 -0.39
C THR A 646 10.77 33.81 0.76
N GLU A 647 11.75 33.22 1.44
CA GLU A 647 12.58 33.94 2.41
C GLU A 647 13.49 34.94 1.68
N ARG A 648 13.22 36.24 1.86
CA ARG A 648 14.23 37.28 1.65
C ARG A 648 14.89 37.60 2.98
N ARG A 649 16.18 37.25 3.11
CA ARG A 649 17.06 37.71 4.19
C ARG A 649 17.34 39.21 4.04
N HIS A 650 17.25 39.94 5.15
CA HIS A 650 17.78 41.30 5.28
C HIS A 650 19.20 41.25 5.87
N HIS A 651 20.16 41.84 5.16
CA HIS A 651 21.27 42.61 5.75
C HIS A 651 21.39 43.92 4.94
N GLU A 652 21.37 45.04 5.66
CA GLU A 652 21.51 46.46 5.23
C GLU A 652 23.00 46.88 5.08
N PRO A 653 23.35 48.16 4.73
CA PRO A 653 22.64 49.22 3.99
C PRO A 653 23.53 49.94 2.94
N LEU A 654 22.96 50.77 2.05
CA LEU A 654 23.59 52.02 1.54
C LEU A 654 22.58 52.89 0.73
N ILE A 655 22.07 53.92 1.39
CA ILE A 655 21.90 55.33 0.96
C ILE A 655 21.52 55.62 -0.53
N ARG A 656 20.28 56.08 -0.81
CA ARG A 656 19.90 57.48 -1.17
C ARG A 656 18.44 57.61 -1.68
N ARG A 657 17.68 58.48 -0.97
CA ARG A 657 16.55 59.36 -1.37
C ARG A 657 15.85 59.13 -2.74
N SER A 658 14.51 59.06 -2.74
CA SER A 658 13.60 60.22 -2.82
C SER A 658 12.10 59.87 -2.85
N ARG A 659 11.37 60.49 -1.91
CA ARG A 659 10.06 61.18 -2.00
C ARG A 659 8.79 60.51 -2.58
N GLU A 660 7.76 60.56 -1.72
CA GLU A 660 6.35 60.96 -2.00
C GLU A 660 5.47 59.93 -2.72
N SER A 661 4.19 59.68 -2.40
CA SER A 661 3.27 60.14 -1.36
C SER A 661 2.07 59.17 -1.30
N LEU A 662 1.48 59.12 -0.12
CA LEU A 662 0.25 58.44 0.29
C LEU A 662 -1.00 59.09 -0.32
N ILE A 663 -1.94 58.34 -0.92
CA ILE A 663 -3.39 58.70 -0.92
C ILE A 663 -4.26 57.43 -0.76
N VAL A 664 -5.06 57.47 0.30
CA VAL A 664 -6.21 56.61 0.60
C VAL A 664 -7.46 57.25 0.01
N VAL A 665 -8.33 56.49 -0.68
CA VAL A 665 -9.77 56.81 -0.74
C VAL A 665 -10.61 55.52 -0.68
N ILE A 666 -11.53 55.50 0.28
CA ILE A 666 -12.58 54.51 0.54
C ILE A 666 -13.91 55.02 -0.06
N ARG A 667 -14.82 54.10 -0.45
CA ARG A 667 -16.32 54.19 -0.63
C ARG A 667 -16.81 54.11 -2.08
N THR A 668 -17.99 53.58 -2.45
CA THR A 668 -19.03 52.67 -1.88
C THR A 668 -20.01 52.37 -3.03
N ARG A 669 -20.60 51.16 -3.00
CA ARG A 669 -21.91 50.66 -3.47
C ARG A 669 -22.83 51.43 -4.45
N ASP A 670 -23.50 50.62 -5.29
CA ASP A 670 -24.75 50.82 -6.07
C ASP A 670 -24.64 51.80 -7.26
N ASP A 671 -25.28 51.64 -8.43
CA ASP A 671 -26.38 50.81 -8.93
C ASP A 671 -26.37 50.86 -10.49
N ARG A 672 -27.01 49.87 -11.14
CA ARG A 672 -27.68 49.91 -12.47
C ARG A 672 -26.96 50.28 -13.80
N ARG A 673 -27.22 49.42 -14.81
CA ARG A 673 -27.63 49.65 -16.23
C ARG A 673 -26.82 50.71 -17.02
N SER A 674 -26.28 50.50 -18.23
CA SER A 674 -26.67 49.64 -19.34
C SER A 674 -25.70 49.89 -20.52
N LYS A 675 -25.52 48.86 -21.35
CA LYS A 675 -25.33 48.86 -22.83
C LYS A 675 -24.13 49.56 -23.48
N SER A 676 -23.41 48.75 -24.28
CA SER A 676 -22.81 48.99 -25.63
C SER A 676 -21.80 50.16 -25.77
N ALA A 677 -20.64 50.05 -26.41
CA ALA A 677 -20.16 49.17 -27.46
C ALA A 677 -18.60 49.20 -27.50
N THR A 678 -18.01 48.12 -28.02
CA THR A 678 -16.66 48.00 -28.61
C THR A 678 -16.45 48.91 -29.84
N PRO A 679 -15.26 48.98 -30.49
CA PRO A 679 -13.87 48.74 -30.03
C PRO A 679 -12.86 49.82 -30.54
N ALA A 680 -11.65 49.83 -29.94
CA ALA A 680 -10.35 49.96 -30.62
C ALA A 680 -9.25 49.53 -29.64
#